data_AF-G0SE23-F1
#
_entry.id   AF-G0SE23-F1
#
_cell.length_a   1.000
_cell.length_b   1.000
_cell.length_c   1.000
_cell.angle_alpha   90.00
_cell.angle_beta   90.00
_cell.angle_gamma   90.00
#
_symmetry.space_group_name_H-M   'P 1'
#
loop_
_entity.id
_entity.type
_entity.pdbx_description
1 polymer ?
#
loop_
_entity_poly.entity_id
_entity_poly.type
_entity_poly.pdbx_seq_one_letter_code
_entity_poly.pdbx_strand_id
1 'polypeptide(L)'
;MGKSGMSRLALLASQRAGVQKLLKQLAPSNRRAGQTIQISWTLTKALLASSSFDSPFLSSATVRRSLTFAEGRNNHSINTDFTDTSTSTGTNTLSNHLRHSSSSTPTATATPAPTTATTRLTPQGNPGTLLERLVQPCLDHVGPVALALPPWIYTFVILARLPLLLLFLSFPLPPASLSLLSIAGPAMASYASSTSSSPSTDISTPRSRSPSSVASARSSHSSISSSKRMSISSSRRIFAANPMASVDIEAIEEAMRMAKLDTLRGYAQNNYAEVKQLCQTEYIPKHQALGYQILNEPMWNKGLSFTPEQRIAKNLTGLIPHVMEDAERQCERALKMIRTRQTNIDKYLYLSSLKRENIDLFYRLLIDNAKELMPLVYTPTIGDVCLQYSTLYTRPEALYISIKQRKSMKTILRNWPYPNPEICVVTDGSRILGLGDLGVNGVGIPIGKLALYVAAAGIHPEKTLPIVLDCGTNNETNLKDPLYLGLRAKRPSVAEQQEFMDEFMEACREVYPDMVVQFEDFESEKAFNYLDRYRNSYKCFNDDIQGTGAVVLAGYIGAVNLSNVPIEEQRLVFMGAGSAGVGVAKQLVEYYTKRGLSEQQAKDKFYLVDTKGLVTKDRGDKLAEHKKYFARTDNNGRQFRTLEEVIEYVKPTALIGLTATHGVFTESVVRALKASVDGGGHGRRPILFPLSNPLSKAECTFEQAVDWTDGTVIFASGSPFSQYTKNVGDVEVTYYPNQGNNVYVFPGIGLGAILAKASRVTDNMIYTSAAALAGTLNADEIRKGLIYPRIERVRESSLVVAREVMKAARRDGVSQLDESLWQQFEEWGDPALDKWIKDRIYNPQL
;
A
#
# COMPACT_ATOMS: atom_id res chain seq x y z
N MET A 1 23.50 49.91 0.74
CA MET A 1 24.60 49.16 1.42
C MET A 1 25.22 50.07 2.47
N GLY A 2 25.78 49.48 3.54
CA GLY A 2 26.32 50.21 4.70
C GLY A 2 25.43 50.08 5.95
N LYS A 3 26.07 50.00 7.13
CA LYS A 3 25.44 49.89 8.48
C LYS A 3 24.49 48.70 8.72
N SER A 4 25.04 47.47 8.69
CA SER A 4 24.45 46.32 9.41
C SER A 4 25.49 45.28 9.90
N GLY A 5 26.61 45.11 9.18
CA GLY A 5 27.59 44.05 9.46
C GLY A 5 28.31 44.10 10.83
N MET A 6 28.46 45.27 11.46
CA MET A 6 29.22 45.40 12.71
C MET A 6 28.50 44.85 13.96
N SER A 7 27.17 44.74 13.96
CA SER A 7 26.42 44.28 15.15
C SER A 7 26.64 42.78 15.45
N ARG A 8 26.62 41.93 14.41
CA ARG A 8 26.77 40.47 14.58
C ARG A 8 28.16 40.04 15.05
N LEU A 9 29.22 40.77 14.70
CA LEU A 9 30.59 40.46 15.14
C LEU A 9 30.80 40.70 16.64
N ALA A 10 30.22 41.78 17.19
CA ALA A 10 30.29 42.06 18.62
C ALA A 10 29.58 40.98 19.47
N LEU A 11 28.42 40.50 19.01
CA LEU A 11 27.64 39.47 19.71
C LEU A 11 28.39 38.12 19.78
N LEU A 12 29.03 37.71 18.68
CA LEU A 12 29.83 36.48 18.61
C LEU A 12 31.11 36.55 19.45
N ALA A 13 31.73 37.73 19.58
CA ALA A 13 32.87 37.94 20.47
C ALA A 13 32.49 37.77 21.95
N SER A 14 31.33 38.32 22.35
CA SER A 14 30.79 38.20 23.71
C SER A 14 30.55 36.73 24.10
N GLN A 15 29.90 35.94 23.24
CA GLN A 15 29.62 34.52 23.50
C GLN A 15 30.91 33.68 23.64
N ARG A 16 31.95 33.94 22.84
CA ARG A 16 33.27 33.27 22.99
C ARG A 16 33.92 33.55 24.34
N ALA A 17 33.84 34.79 24.84
CA ALA A 17 34.39 35.16 26.14
C ALA A 17 33.66 34.46 27.31
N GLY A 18 32.34 34.32 27.23
CA GLY A 18 31.54 33.59 28.23
C GLY A 18 31.95 32.11 28.35
N VAL A 19 32.06 31.39 27.22
CA VAL A 19 32.42 29.97 27.20
C VAL A 19 33.84 29.73 27.75
N GLN A 20 34.81 30.58 27.41
CA GLN A 20 36.17 30.47 27.96
C GLN A 20 36.25 30.76 29.46
N LYS A 21 35.33 31.55 30.03
CA LYS A 21 35.25 31.81 31.47
C LYS A 21 34.67 30.61 32.22
N LEU A 22 33.63 29.98 31.65
CA LEU A 22 33.00 28.77 32.21
C LEU A 22 33.96 27.57 32.24
N LEU A 23 34.70 27.35 31.14
CA LEU A 23 35.70 26.27 31.02
C LEU A 23 36.91 26.42 31.97
N LYS A 24 37.11 27.60 32.58
CA LYS A 24 38.14 27.81 33.62
C LYS A 24 37.66 27.54 35.05
N GLN A 25 36.38 27.29 35.28
CA GLN A 25 35.82 27.00 36.61
C GLN A 25 35.55 25.51 36.86
N LEU A 26 35.81 24.64 35.88
CA LEU A 26 35.43 23.21 35.89
C LEU A 26 36.60 22.27 35.56
N ALA A 27 37.64 22.25 36.41
CA ALA A 27 38.66 21.20 36.43
C ALA A 27 39.21 21.00 37.87
N PRO A 28 39.42 19.75 38.36
CA PRO A 28 39.52 19.48 39.81
C PRO A 28 40.93 19.10 40.31
N SER A 29 41.07 18.97 41.63
CA SER A 29 42.29 18.54 42.34
C SER A 29 42.33 17.03 42.64
N ASN A 30 43.54 16.45 42.56
CA ASN A 30 43.95 15.08 42.92
C ASN A 30 43.19 13.90 42.27
N ARG A 31 43.78 13.15 41.31
CA ARG A 31 44.97 12.26 41.39
C ARG A 31 44.79 10.99 42.24
N ARG A 32 44.38 9.89 41.61
CA ARG A 32 44.98 8.53 41.73
C ARG A 32 44.46 7.63 40.59
N ALA A 33 45.31 6.70 40.14
CA ALA A 33 45.19 5.88 38.91
C ALA A 33 45.08 6.68 37.59
N GLY A 34 45.62 6.23 36.46
CA GLY A 34 46.49 5.06 36.24
C GLY A 34 46.14 4.29 34.96
N GLN A 35 46.79 4.63 33.84
CA GLN A 35 46.76 3.86 32.57
C GLN A 35 45.39 3.60 31.91
N THR A 36 44.71 4.64 31.41
CA THR A 36 43.79 4.49 30.24
C THR A 36 43.71 5.73 29.33
N ILE A 37 44.74 6.59 29.32
CA ILE A 37 44.75 7.83 28.50
C ILE A 37 46.06 7.96 27.72
N GLN A 38 46.18 7.26 26.59
CA GLN A 38 47.28 7.46 25.63
C GLN A 38 46.90 7.27 24.14
N ILE A 39 45.61 7.15 23.81
CA ILE A 39 45.12 6.97 22.43
C ILE A 39 44.30 8.18 21.93
N SER A 40 43.64 8.93 22.82
CA SER A 40 42.68 9.99 22.43
C SER A 40 43.29 11.35 22.01
N TRP A 41 44.63 11.51 22.01
CA TRP A 41 45.27 12.81 21.74
C TRP A 41 45.83 12.98 20.32
N THR A 42 45.85 11.92 19.51
CA THR A 42 46.46 11.95 18.16
C THR A 42 45.45 12.32 17.08
N LEU A 43 44.18 11.94 17.22
CA LEU A 43 43.16 12.13 16.17
C LEU A 43 42.78 13.60 15.93
N THR A 44 42.71 14.41 16.99
CA THR A 44 42.19 15.79 16.92
C THR A 44 43.12 16.77 16.17
N LYS A 45 44.37 16.39 15.88
CA LYS A 45 45.30 17.21 15.08
C LYS A 45 45.26 16.92 13.57
N ALA A 46 44.67 15.80 13.13
CA ALA A 46 44.61 15.44 11.71
C ALA A 46 43.49 16.17 10.95
N LEU A 47 42.40 16.55 11.63
CA LEU A 47 41.17 17.09 11.03
C LEU A 47 41.12 18.63 10.89
N LEU A 48 42.26 19.31 11.02
CA LEU A 48 42.37 20.78 10.89
C LEU A 48 43.49 21.21 9.92
N ALA A 49 43.94 20.31 9.04
CA ALA A 49 45.10 20.51 8.17
C ALA A 49 44.83 20.24 6.66
N SER A 50 43.59 20.42 6.22
CA SER A 50 43.19 20.51 4.80
C SER A 50 41.86 21.26 4.69
N SER A 51 41.58 22.10 3.69
CA SER A 51 42.36 22.52 2.50
C SER A 51 42.15 24.02 2.18
N SER A 52 43.02 24.60 1.33
CA SER A 52 42.87 25.95 0.75
C SER A 52 43.72 26.09 -0.52
N PHE A 53 43.45 27.10 -1.37
CA PHE A 53 44.05 27.39 -2.69
C PHE A 53 43.65 26.41 -3.84
N ASP A 54 43.37 26.84 -5.09
CA ASP A 54 43.07 28.20 -5.62
C ASP A 54 42.23 28.13 -6.95
N SER A 55 41.94 29.28 -7.57
CA SER A 55 41.07 29.53 -8.75
C SER A 55 41.80 29.54 -10.12
N PRO A 56 41.08 29.68 -11.28
CA PRO A 56 40.79 31.02 -11.83
C PRO A 56 39.50 31.22 -12.72
N PHE A 57 38.96 32.46 -12.72
CA PHE A 57 38.35 33.31 -13.80
C PHE A 57 37.66 32.75 -15.10
N LEU A 58 36.75 33.43 -15.84
CA LEU A 58 36.49 34.90 -16.05
C LEU A 58 35.08 35.25 -16.69
N SER A 59 34.31 36.21 -16.12
CA SER A 59 33.23 37.05 -16.74
C SER A 59 31.91 36.41 -17.29
N SER A 60 30.80 37.13 -17.62
CA SER A 60 30.52 38.59 -17.71
C SER A 60 29.01 38.97 -17.48
N ALA A 61 28.73 40.27 -17.24
CA ALA A 61 27.47 41.03 -17.50
C ALA A 61 26.13 40.64 -16.80
N THR A 62 25.16 41.52 -16.50
CA THR A 62 25.06 43.01 -16.36
C THR A 62 23.78 43.37 -15.54
N VAL A 63 23.75 44.52 -14.85
CA VAL A 63 22.61 45.00 -14.03
C VAL A 63 21.96 46.28 -14.61
N ARG A 64 20.63 46.46 -14.42
CA ARG A 64 19.92 47.75 -14.55
C ARG A 64 18.99 48.04 -13.35
N ARG A 65 18.61 49.32 -13.18
CA ARG A 65 17.82 49.89 -12.04
C ARG A 65 16.54 50.59 -12.52
N SER A 66 15.54 50.63 -11.63
CA SER A 66 14.58 51.74 -11.32
C SER A 66 14.05 51.49 -9.87
N LEU A 67 13.74 52.43 -8.95
CA LEU A 67 13.08 53.76 -8.98
C LEU A 67 11.54 53.64 -9.18
N THR A 68 10.61 54.23 -8.38
CA THR A 68 10.69 55.15 -7.20
C THR A 68 9.33 55.28 -6.45
N PHE A 69 9.33 55.87 -5.22
CA PHE A 69 8.20 56.50 -4.48
C PHE A 69 6.99 55.61 -4.06
N ALA A 70 6.10 55.96 -3.11
CA ALA A 70 5.92 57.18 -2.27
C ALA A 70 5.54 56.88 -0.78
N GLU A 71 5.40 57.91 0.06
CA GLU A 71 5.03 57.84 1.49
C GLU A 71 3.51 58.00 1.77
N GLY A 72 3.07 57.61 2.97
CA GLY A 72 1.79 58.01 3.59
C GLY A 72 1.84 57.82 5.13
N ARG A 73 1.31 58.76 5.91
CA ARG A 73 1.38 58.78 7.39
C ARG A 73 0.01 59.06 8.05
N ASN A 74 -0.03 58.84 9.37
CA ASN A 74 -0.93 59.45 10.38
C ASN A 74 -2.40 58.95 10.41
N ASN A 75 -3.14 59.06 11.53
CA ASN A 75 -2.81 58.96 12.98
C ASN A 75 -4.13 58.84 13.80
N HIS A 76 -4.03 58.82 15.14
CA HIS A 76 -5.07 58.81 16.19
C HIS A 76 -5.66 57.42 16.55
N SER A 77 -5.74 56.91 17.80
CA SER A 77 -5.50 57.37 19.20
C SER A 77 -6.71 57.81 20.04
N ILE A 78 -6.63 57.54 21.37
CA ILE A 78 -7.54 57.90 22.49
C ILE A 78 -8.68 56.88 22.67
N ASN A 79 -8.67 56.02 23.73
CA ASN A 79 -9.04 56.21 25.16
C ASN A 79 -10.57 56.36 25.35
N THR A 80 -11.25 55.92 26.44
CA THR A 80 -10.95 55.58 27.87
C THR A 80 -12.15 54.76 28.43
N ASP A 81 -12.28 54.24 29.66
CA ASP A 81 -11.41 53.71 30.76
C ASP A 81 -12.33 53.45 32.01
N PHE A 82 -11.88 52.73 33.05
CA PHE A 82 -12.57 52.46 34.36
C PHE A 82 -13.94 51.71 34.30
N THR A 83 -14.58 51.14 35.35
CA THR A 83 -14.41 50.90 36.83
C THR A 83 -15.36 49.72 37.21
N ASP A 84 -15.48 49.18 38.43
CA ASP A 84 -14.56 48.52 39.39
C ASP A 84 -15.39 47.92 40.59
N THR A 85 -14.77 47.21 41.53
CA THR A 85 -15.20 46.87 42.92
C THR A 85 -16.19 45.73 43.24
N SER A 86 -15.78 44.89 44.23
CA SER A 86 -16.59 44.33 45.36
C SER A 86 -17.58 43.14 45.14
N THR A 87 -18.01 42.31 46.12
CA THR A 87 -17.45 41.79 47.43
C THR A 87 -18.29 40.58 47.94
N SER A 88 -17.77 39.82 48.94
CA SER A 88 -18.51 39.03 49.96
C SER A 88 -19.11 37.65 49.56
N THR A 89 -18.78 36.54 50.27
CA THR A 89 -19.56 35.80 51.33
C THR A 89 -20.98 35.34 50.96
N GLY A 90 -21.48 34.14 51.32
CA GLY A 90 -20.88 32.98 52.01
C GLY A 90 -21.90 32.17 52.84
N THR A 91 -21.67 30.86 53.04
CA THR A 91 -22.46 29.92 53.91
C THR A 91 -23.89 29.58 53.40
N ASN A 92 -24.63 28.54 53.87
CA ASN A 92 -24.37 27.55 54.93
C ASN A 92 -25.17 26.24 54.74
N THR A 93 -25.12 25.36 55.77
CA THR A 93 -25.85 24.09 56.01
C THR A 93 -25.19 22.83 55.43
N LEU A 94 -25.31 21.61 55.97
CA LEU A 94 -25.63 20.99 57.30
C LEU A 94 -25.25 19.48 57.12
N SER A 95 -25.06 18.56 58.08
CA SER A 95 -24.58 18.50 59.48
C SER A 95 -24.77 17.04 59.99
N ASN A 96 -24.01 16.61 61.01
CA ASN A 96 -24.10 15.34 61.79
C ASN A 96 -23.50 14.06 61.13
N HIS A 97 -22.59 13.26 61.74
CA HIS A 97 -22.43 12.65 63.09
C HIS A 97 -23.10 11.26 63.21
N LEU A 98 -22.51 10.18 63.78
CA LEU A 98 -21.37 10.00 64.71
C LEU A 98 -20.55 8.67 64.48
N ARG A 99 -19.51 8.50 65.31
CA ARG A 99 -18.44 7.47 65.51
C ARG A 99 -18.93 5.98 65.66
N HIS A 100 -18.13 4.90 65.84
CA HIS A 100 -16.88 4.70 66.64
C HIS A 100 -16.19 3.30 66.43
N SER A 101 -14.83 3.20 66.44
CA SER A 101 -13.93 2.07 66.88
C SER A 101 -14.10 0.60 66.38
N SER A 102 -13.13 -0.36 66.43
CA SER A 102 -11.63 -0.39 66.50
C SER A 102 -11.09 -1.84 66.40
N SER A 103 -9.77 -2.06 66.18
CA SER A 103 -8.98 -3.33 66.41
C SER A 103 -9.34 -4.59 65.57
N SER A 104 -8.49 -5.62 65.32
CA SER A 104 -7.04 -5.90 65.56
C SER A 104 -6.54 -7.10 64.70
N THR A 105 -5.22 -7.31 64.59
CA THR A 105 -4.53 -8.52 64.04
C THR A 105 -3.79 -9.28 65.20
N PRO A 106 -2.96 -10.36 65.04
CA PRO A 106 -2.47 -11.12 63.86
C PRO A 106 -2.40 -12.69 64.04
N THR A 107 -1.55 -13.38 63.25
CA THR A 107 -0.94 -14.76 63.44
C THR A 107 -1.85 -16.03 63.35
N ALA A 108 -1.37 -17.24 62.99
CA ALA A 108 -0.18 -17.72 62.24
C ALA A 108 -0.27 -19.25 61.90
N THR A 109 0.62 -19.73 60.99
CA THR A 109 1.16 -21.12 60.82
C THR A 109 0.24 -22.36 60.81
N ALA A 110 0.34 -23.20 59.76
CA ALA A 110 0.97 -24.55 59.81
C ALA A 110 0.77 -25.37 58.50
N THR A 111 1.76 -26.20 58.14
CA THR A 111 1.62 -27.35 57.21
C THR A 111 1.40 -28.64 58.00
N PRO A 112 0.92 -29.73 57.36
CA PRO A 112 1.81 -30.90 57.30
C PRO A 112 1.70 -31.79 56.04
N ALA A 113 2.76 -32.58 55.85
CA ALA A 113 2.82 -33.90 55.22
C ALA A 113 3.75 -34.77 56.12
N PRO A 114 4.05 -36.07 55.87
CA PRO A 114 3.59 -37.00 54.83
C PRO A 114 3.11 -38.37 55.41
N THR A 115 2.95 -39.42 54.59
CA THR A 115 3.65 -40.76 54.71
C THR A 115 3.00 -41.91 53.88
N THR A 116 3.84 -42.88 53.44
CA THR A 116 3.60 -44.33 53.11
C THR A 116 2.35 -44.76 52.30
N ALA A 117 2.49 -45.37 51.11
CA ALA A 117 2.78 -46.81 50.82
C ALA A 117 1.56 -47.76 51.07
N THR A 118 1.28 -48.84 50.30
CA THR A 118 2.21 -49.90 49.85
C THR A 118 1.64 -50.77 48.69
N THR A 119 2.52 -51.43 47.92
CA THR A 119 2.33 -52.70 47.13
C THR A 119 1.36 -52.82 45.93
N ARG A 120 1.98 -53.02 44.74
CA ARG A 120 1.80 -54.13 43.76
C ARG A 120 0.38 -54.67 43.44
N LEU A 121 0.06 -54.67 42.13
CA LEU A 121 0.05 -55.91 41.31
C LEU A 121 0.08 -55.59 39.80
N THR A 122 0.63 -56.48 38.98
CA THR A 122 0.54 -56.48 37.51
C THR A 122 0.05 -57.85 37.03
N PRO A 123 -0.50 -57.95 35.81
CA PRO A 123 0.27 -58.70 34.80
C PRO A 123 0.14 -58.22 33.34
N GLN A 124 1.27 -58.38 32.61
CA GLN A 124 1.42 -58.71 31.17
C GLN A 124 0.77 -57.88 30.05
N GLY A 125 1.57 -57.56 29.03
CA GLY A 125 1.13 -56.93 27.77
C GLY A 125 2.27 -56.31 26.96
N ASN A 126 3.16 -57.14 26.38
CA ASN A 126 4.28 -56.70 25.52
C ASN A 126 3.84 -56.80 24.03
N PRO A 127 4.34 -55.99 23.08
CA PRO A 127 5.71 -56.17 22.59
C PRO A 127 6.49 -54.90 22.16
N GLY A 128 7.81 -54.92 22.37
CA GLY A 128 8.76 -54.52 21.32
C GLY A 128 9.77 -53.42 21.64
N THR A 129 11.03 -53.81 21.83
CA THR A 129 12.16 -53.41 20.96
C THR A 129 13.40 -54.24 21.28
N LEU A 130 14.22 -54.56 20.27
CA LEU A 130 15.34 -55.50 20.36
C LEU A 130 16.70 -54.79 20.24
N LEU A 131 16.85 -53.59 20.80
CA LEU A 131 17.97 -52.69 20.48
C LEU A 131 18.90 -52.32 21.66
N GLU A 132 18.53 -52.61 22.92
CA GLU A 132 19.29 -52.18 24.12
C GLU A 132 20.25 -53.25 24.69
N ARG A 133 20.77 -54.17 23.87
CA ARG A 133 21.64 -55.27 24.34
C ARG A 133 22.93 -55.53 23.53
N LEU A 134 23.40 -54.56 22.74
CA LEU A 134 24.59 -54.73 21.88
C LEU A 134 25.66 -53.63 21.95
N VAL A 135 25.64 -52.76 22.98
CA VAL A 135 26.71 -51.78 23.24
C VAL A 135 27.05 -51.76 24.73
N GLN A 136 27.89 -52.72 25.17
CA GLN A 136 28.66 -52.67 26.44
C GLN A 136 29.63 -53.89 26.53
N PRO A 137 30.71 -53.93 25.73
CA PRO A 137 32.04 -53.77 26.33
C PRO A 137 33.09 -53.10 25.40
N CYS A 138 34.37 -53.13 25.81
CA CYS A 138 35.57 -52.73 25.05
C CYS A 138 35.86 -51.22 24.96
N LEU A 139 36.03 -50.56 26.10
CA LEU A 139 36.88 -49.35 26.22
C LEU A 139 37.79 -49.47 27.45
N ASP A 140 38.91 -50.15 27.26
CA ASP A 140 40.07 -50.13 28.16
C ASP A 140 41.34 -50.03 27.31
N HIS A 141 42.34 -49.30 27.83
CA HIS A 141 43.65 -49.02 27.20
C HIS A 141 43.63 -48.14 25.93
N VAL A 142 43.85 -46.83 26.11
CA VAL A 142 45.12 -46.12 25.73
C VAL A 142 45.03 -44.64 26.15
N GLY A 143 46.17 -44.03 26.50
CA GLY A 143 46.27 -42.63 26.94
C GLY A 143 46.18 -41.57 25.83
N PRO A 144 46.12 -40.28 26.18
CA PRO A 144 45.74 -39.20 25.25
C PRO A 144 46.91 -38.57 24.47
N VAL A 145 46.63 -38.10 23.24
CA VAL A 145 46.98 -36.75 22.71
C VAL A 145 46.50 -36.59 21.24
N ALA A 146 46.18 -35.34 20.86
CA ALA A 146 45.99 -34.81 19.49
C ALA A 146 44.73 -35.18 18.65
N LEU A 147 43.81 -34.19 18.55
CA LEU A 147 43.24 -33.63 17.31
C LEU A 147 42.65 -34.57 16.21
N ALA A 148 41.31 -34.57 16.03
CA ALA A 148 40.60 -33.73 15.02
C ALA A 148 39.25 -34.28 14.48
N LEU A 149 38.42 -33.34 13.97
CA LEU A 149 37.25 -33.46 13.08
C LEU A 149 35.87 -34.00 13.59
N PRO A 150 34.71 -33.43 13.14
CA PRO A 150 33.35 -33.90 13.48
C PRO A 150 32.75 -34.94 12.48
N PRO A 151 31.61 -35.60 12.80
CA PRO A 151 31.23 -36.90 12.23
C PRO A 151 30.72 -37.00 10.77
N TRP A 152 30.77 -35.95 9.95
CA TRP A 152 30.08 -35.92 8.65
C TRP A 152 30.79 -36.66 7.50
N ILE A 153 32.01 -37.16 7.71
CA ILE A 153 32.82 -37.84 6.68
C ILE A 153 32.37 -39.29 6.41
N TYR A 154 31.73 -39.95 7.37
CA TYR A 154 31.39 -41.39 7.26
C TYR A 154 30.25 -41.73 6.29
N THR A 155 29.39 -40.77 5.93
CA THR A 155 28.21 -41.02 5.09
C THR A 155 28.55 -41.23 3.60
N PHE A 156 29.75 -40.86 3.15
CA PHE A 156 30.10 -40.83 1.72
C PHE A 156 30.61 -42.17 1.14
N VAL A 157 30.78 -43.22 1.96
CA VAL A 157 31.46 -44.46 1.56
C VAL A 157 30.50 -45.56 1.07
N ILE A 158 29.19 -45.45 1.33
CA ILE A 158 28.21 -46.54 1.10
C ILE A 158 27.50 -46.47 -0.27
N LEU A 159 27.57 -45.34 -1.00
CA LEU A 159 26.93 -45.16 -2.32
C LEU A 159 27.91 -45.20 -3.51
N ALA A 160 29.11 -45.74 -3.33
CA ALA A 160 30.18 -45.71 -4.32
C ALA A 160 30.70 -47.11 -4.76
N ARG A 161 29.81 -48.07 -5.05
CA ARG A 161 30.16 -49.35 -5.75
C ARG A 161 28.94 -50.18 -6.21
N LEU A 162 28.40 -49.89 -7.40
CA LEU A 162 27.81 -50.89 -8.33
C LEU A 162 27.37 -50.24 -9.67
N PRO A 163 28.11 -50.46 -10.77
CA PRO A 163 27.79 -49.89 -12.10
C PRO A 163 27.41 -50.94 -13.16
N LEU A 164 27.06 -50.45 -14.36
CA LEU A 164 26.82 -51.17 -15.63
C LEU A 164 25.61 -52.15 -15.69
N LEU A 165 24.56 -51.69 -16.37
CA LEU A 165 24.14 -52.34 -17.62
C LEU A 165 23.65 -51.27 -18.62
N LEU A 166 23.65 -51.61 -19.92
CA LEU A 166 23.17 -50.80 -21.06
C LEU A 166 23.92 -49.48 -21.36
N LEU A 167 24.97 -49.60 -22.18
CA LEU A 167 25.59 -48.51 -22.93
C LEU A 167 25.79 -49.01 -24.38
N PHE A 168 24.99 -48.50 -25.33
CA PHE A 168 25.05 -48.64 -26.81
C PHE A 168 23.78 -47.95 -27.34
N LEU A 169 23.76 -46.96 -28.24
CA LEU A 169 24.72 -46.26 -29.12
C LEU A 169 24.33 -44.74 -29.13
N SER A 170 25.05 -43.77 -29.69
CA SER A 170 26.25 -43.75 -30.54
C SER A 170 27.05 -42.44 -30.38
N PHE A 171 28.09 -42.27 -31.20
CA PHE A 171 28.85 -41.03 -31.47
C PHE A 171 29.02 -40.88 -33.01
N PRO A 172 29.29 -39.67 -33.58
CA PRO A 172 30.65 -39.13 -33.61
C PRO A 172 30.78 -37.59 -33.43
N LEU A 173 32.03 -37.11 -33.51
CA LEU A 173 32.55 -35.79 -33.14
C LEU A 173 32.78 -34.85 -34.37
N PRO A 174 33.10 -33.54 -34.16
CA PRO A 174 33.17 -32.53 -35.22
C PRO A 174 34.58 -32.27 -35.79
N PRO A 175 34.72 -31.46 -36.86
CA PRO A 175 35.99 -30.86 -37.29
C PRO A 175 36.26 -29.49 -36.63
N ALA A 176 37.51 -28.99 -36.76
CA ALA A 176 38.01 -27.78 -36.10
C ALA A 176 38.39 -26.64 -37.08
N SER A 177 38.86 -25.53 -36.51
CA SER A 177 39.16 -24.24 -37.16
C SER A 177 40.44 -24.19 -38.02
N LEU A 178 40.44 -23.30 -39.03
CA LEU A 178 41.64 -22.63 -39.58
C LEU A 178 41.28 -21.22 -40.06
N SER A 179 42.26 -20.37 -40.39
CA SER A 179 42.14 -18.90 -40.41
C SER A 179 42.79 -18.20 -41.62
N LEU A 180 42.68 -16.85 -41.67
CA LEU A 180 43.15 -15.89 -42.70
C LEU A 180 42.21 -15.79 -43.94
N LEU A 181 42.08 -14.66 -44.65
CA LEU A 181 42.86 -13.40 -44.69
C LEU A 181 41.93 -12.14 -44.85
N SER A 182 42.52 -10.94 -44.93
CA SER A 182 41.86 -9.62 -44.92
C SER A 182 41.54 -9.06 -46.33
N ILE A 183 40.56 -8.13 -46.45
CA ILE A 183 40.67 -6.85 -47.23
C ILE A 183 39.41 -5.95 -47.09
N ALA A 184 39.65 -4.63 -46.87
CA ALA A 184 38.85 -3.41 -47.13
C ALA A 184 37.32 -3.27 -46.81
N GLY A 185 36.94 -2.05 -46.39
CA GLY A 185 35.58 -1.46 -46.52
C GLY A 185 35.53 -0.39 -47.64
N PRO A 186 34.66 0.65 -47.63
CA PRO A 186 33.76 1.11 -46.54
C PRO A 186 32.34 1.59 -46.99
N ALA A 187 31.63 2.27 -46.05
CA ALA A 187 30.67 3.38 -46.24
C ALA A 187 29.15 3.14 -46.57
N MET A 188 28.32 3.63 -45.65
CA MET A 188 27.12 4.49 -45.80
C MET A 188 26.43 4.66 -47.17
N ALA A 189 25.10 4.50 -47.21
CA ALA A 189 24.17 5.62 -47.49
C ALA A 189 22.68 5.22 -47.29
N SER A 190 21.86 6.22 -46.97
CA SER A 190 20.38 6.17 -46.90
C SER A 190 19.73 6.65 -48.20
N TYR A 191 18.51 6.19 -48.51
CA TYR A 191 17.60 6.95 -49.40
C TYR A 191 16.13 6.87 -48.98
N ALA A 192 15.44 8.01 -49.13
CA ALA A 192 14.00 8.13 -49.22
C ALA A 192 13.66 8.77 -50.57
N SER A 193 12.43 8.62 -51.06
CA SER A 193 11.97 9.30 -52.27
C SER A 193 10.47 9.62 -52.22
N SER A 194 10.11 10.80 -52.76
CA SER A 194 8.74 11.31 -52.77
C SER A 194 8.58 12.42 -53.82
N THR A 195 7.81 12.16 -54.89
CA THR A 195 7.25 13.13 -55.85
C THR A 195 6.40 12.35 -56.89
N SER A 196 5.43 12.90 -57.63
CA SER A 196 4.32 13.84 -57.35
C SER A 196 3.71 14.25 -58.69
N SER A 197 2.41 13.99 -58.95
CA SER A 197 1.70 14.63 -60.07
C SER A 197 0.17 14.57 -59.96
N SER A 198 -0.46 15.58 -60.57
CA SER A 198 -1.90 15.82 -60.78
C SER A 198 -1.98 16.80 -61.99
N PRO A 199 -3.13 17.30 -62.50
CA PRO A 199 -4.56 17.09 -62.12
C PRO A 199 -5.54 16.85 -63.30
N SER A 200 -6.84 16.59 -63.03
CA SER A 200 -8.00 17.35 -63.62
C SER A 200 -9.43 16.84 -63.26
N THR A 201 -10.34 17.80 -62.98
CA THR A 201 -11.80 17.88 -63.29
C THR A 201 -12.85 16.78 -62.88
N ASP A 202 -13.66 17.13 -61.85
CA ASP A 202 -15.13 17.37 -61.88
C ASP A 202 -16.27 16.30 -61.79
N ILE A 203 -17.00 16.38 -60.65
CA ILE A 203 -18.48 16.48 -60.44
C ILE A 203 -19.42 15.27 -60.75
N SER A 204 -19.96 14.62 -59.68
CA SER A 204 -21.42 14.42 -59.41
C SER A 204 -21.75 13.55 -58.16
N THR A 205 -22.97 13.70 -57.60
CA THR A 205 -23.56 12.97 -56.43
C THR A 205 -24.96 12.39 -56.84
N PRO A 206 -25.76 11.56 -56.08
CA PRO A 206 -25.96 11.54 -54.62
C PRO A 206 -26.40 10.19 -53.92
N ARG A 207 -26.88 10.36 -52.66
CA ARG A 207 -27.60 9.50 -51.65
C ARG A 207 -28.45 8.29 -52.18
N SER A 208 -28.87 7.27 -51.39
CA SER A 208 -29.59 7.35 -50.09
C SER A 208 -29.85 6.01 -49.31
N ARG A 209 -30.62 6.12 -48.20
CA ARG A 209 -30.95 5.24 -47.03
C ARG A 209 -31.57 3.82 -47.24
N SER A 210 -31.54 3.03 -46.15
CA SER A 210 -32.28 1.76 -45.84
C SER A 210 -33.79 1.95 -45.53
N PRO A 211 -34.65 0.89 -45.35
CA PRO A 211 -34.81 0.22 -44.02
C PRO A 211 -35.42 -1.24 -43.93
N SER A 212 -35.29 -1.84 -42.72
CA SER A 212 -36.26 -2.67 -41.92
C SER A 212 -37.04 -3.93 -42.43
N SER A 213 -36.67 -5.10 -41.87
CA SER A 213 -37.49 -6.14 -41.14
C SER A 213 -38.84 -6.73 -41.62
N VAL A 214 -39.01 -8.06 -41.48
CA VAL A 214 -40.01 -8.82 -40.64
C VAL A 214 -39.87 -10.37 -40.90
N ALA A 215 -40.42 -11.25 -40.05
CA ALA A 215 -40.18 -12.71 -40.03
C ALA A 215 -41.45 -13.59 -40.22
N SER A 216 -41.31 -14.92 -40.47
CA SER A 216 -42.26 -15.99 -40.02
C SER A 216 -41.88 -17.48 -40.31
N ALA A 217 -41.97 -18.30 -39.24
CA ALA A 217 -42.56 -19.66 -39.08
C ALA A 217 -42.43 -20.88 -40.07
N ARG A 218 -41.72 -21.93 -39.60
CA ARG A 218 -42.12 -23.37 -39.36
C ARG A 218 -42.55 -24.40 -40.46
N SER A 219 -42.21 -25.68 -40.15
CA SER A 219 -42.83 -27.00 -40.50
C SER A 219 -42.42 -27.73 -41.82
N SER A 220 -42.56 -29.06 -42.01
CA SER A 220 -42.13 -30.26 -41.21
C SER A 220 -42.38 -31.62 -41.94
N HIS A 221 -41.54 -32.66 -41.70
CA HIS A 221 -41.66 -34.10 -42.12
C HIS A 221 -41.52 -34.38 -43.66
N SER A 222 -41.35 -35.60 -44.22
CA SER A 222 -41.32 -37.04 -43.81
C SER A 222 -40.38 -37.87 -44.77
N SER A 223 -39.49 -38.81 -44.37
CA SER A 223 -39.61 -40.28 -44.08
C SER A 223 -39.41 -41.30 -45.26
N ILE A 224 -38.87 -42.52 -44.98
CA ILE A 224 -38.98 -43.81 -45.75
C ILE A 224 -38.16 -43.93 -47.07
N SER A 225 -37.58 -45.06 -47.55
CA SER A 225 -37.18 -46.40 -47.00
C SER A 225 -36.32 -47.24 -48.01
N SER A 226 -35.52 -48.23 -47.51
CA SER A 226 -35.07 -49.51 -48.17
C SER A 226 -34.25 -49.49 -49.49
N SER A 227 -33.15 -50.27 -49.67
CA SER A 227 -33.15 -51.76 -49.76
C SER A 227 -31.76 -52.44 -49.63
N LYS A 228 -31.72 -53.79 -49.53
CA LYS A 228 -30.53 -54.69 -49.50
C LYS A 228 -30.02 -55.00 -50.94
N ARG A 229 -28.93 -55.72 -51.27
CA ARG A 229 -27.98 -56.69 -50.63
C ARG A 229 -26.70 -56.72 -51.52
N MET A 230 -25.45 -57.01 -51.12
CA MET A 230 -24.85 -58.30 -50.74
C MET A 230 -23.39 -58.10 -50.20
N SER A 231 -22.76 -59.17 -49.72
CA SER A 231 -21.46 -59.15 -49.00
C SER A 231 -20.46 -60.20 -49.48
N ILE A 232 -19.15 -59.92 -49.34
CA ILE A 232 -18.07 -60.92 -49.17
C ILE A 232 -17.05 -60.37 -48.14
N SER A 233 -16.28 -61.26 -47.51
CA SER A 233 -15.65 -61.04 -46.19
C SER A 233 -14.15 -60.69 -46.19
N SER A 234 -13.74 -59.86 -45.24
CA SER A 234 -12.49 -60.05 -44.44
C SER A 234 -12.51 -59.19 -43.17
N SER A 235 -11.69 -59.53 -42.18
CA SER A 235 -11.95 -59.23 -40.76
C SER A 235 -11.17 -58.04 -40.19
N ARG A 236 -11.65 -57.55 -39.02
CA ARG A 236 -11.03 -56.58 -38.09
C ARG A 236 -10.90 -55.13 -38.60
N ARG A 237 -11.92 -54.33 -38.27
CA ARG A 237 -11.70 -53.01 -37.63
C ARG A 237 -12.54 -52.92 -36.36
N ILE A 238 -11.98 -52.26 -35.35
CA ILE A 238 -12.67 -51.97 -34.08
C ILE A 238 -13.69 -50.88 -34.37
N PHE A 239 -14.93 -51.04 -33.90
CA PHE A 239 -15.95 -49.98 -34.03
C PHE A 239 -15.60 -48.80 -33.14
N ALA A 240 -15.74 -47.57 -33.68
CA ALA A 240 -15.51 -46.36 -32.91
C ALA A 240 -16.52 -46.25 -31.75
N ALA A 241 -16.00 -46.05 -30.54
CA ALA A 241 -16.84 -45.75 -29.39
C ALA A 241 -17.49 -44.37 -29.53
N ASN A 242 -18.74 -44.26 -29.08
CA ASN A 242 -19.49 -43.01 -29.08
C ASN A 242 -18.78 -41.97 -28.17
N PRO A 243 -18.37 -40.79 -28.67
CA PRO A 243 -17.60 -39.81 -27.89
C PRO A 243 -18.41 -39.07 -26.81
N MET A 244 -19.67 -39.46 -26.57
CA MET A 244 -20.44 -39.07 -25.37
C MET A 244 -20.84 -40.28 -24.51
N ALA A 245 -19.96 -41.27 -24.38
CA ALA A 245 -20.04 -42.21 -23.27
C ALA A 245 -19.76 -41.46 -21.96
N SER A 246 -20.82 -41.22 -21.17
CA SER A 246 -20.85 -40.74 -19.78
C SER A 246 -19.58 -40.03 -19.29
N VAL A 247 -19.62 -38.70 -19.27
CA VAL A 247 -18.79 -37.92 -18.34
C VAL A 247 -19.22 -38.35 -16.94
N ASP A 248 -18.38 -39.14 -16.28
CA ASP A 248 -18.64 -39.66 -14.95
C ASP A 248 -18.43 -38.54 -13.93
N ILE A 249 -19.55 -37.87 -13.59
CA ILE A 249 -19.56 -36.75 -12.65
C ILE A 249 -19.15 -37.23 -11.24
N GLU A 250 -19.52 -38.45 -10.84
CA GLU A 250 -19.10 -39.00 -9.55
C GLU A 250 -17.59 -39.26 -9.53
N ALA A 251 -17.01 -39.83 -10.59
CA ALA A 251 -15.55 -40.02 -10.67
C ALA A 251 -14.78 -38.68 -10.76
N ILE A 252 -15.34 -37.65 -11.39
CA ILE A 252 -14.75 -36.30 -11.40
C ILE A 252 -14.86 -35.65 -10.02
N GLU A 253 -16.00 -35.76 -9.33
CA GLU A 253 -16.14 -35.28 -7.95
C GLU A 253 -15.25 -36.06 -6.97
N GLU A 254 -15.08 -37.36 -7.15
CA GLU A 254 -14.15 -38.21 -6.38
C GLU A 254 -12.71 -37.78 -6.64
N ALA A 255 -12.32 -37.55 -7.90
CA ALA A 255 -11.01 -37.01 -8.25
C ALA A 255 -10.77 -35.61 -7.66
N MET A 256 -11.76 -34.72 -7.70
CA MET A 256 -11.69 -33.40 -7.06
C MET A 256 -11.62 -33.49 -5.53
N ARG A 257 -12.29 -34.48 -4.92
CA ARG A 257 -12.29 -34.75 -3.47
C ARG A 257 -10.94 -35.31 -3.01
N MET A 258 -10.38 -36.26 -3.76
CA MET A 258 -9.04 -36.82 -3.56
C MET A 258 -7.93 -35.78 -3.84
N ALA A 259 -8.16 -34.82 -4.74
CA ALA A 259 -7.26 -33.69 -5.00
C ALA A 259 -7.31 -32.58 -3.93
N LYS A 260 -8.21 -32.67 -2.93
CA LYS A 260 -8.13 -31.82 -1.73
C LYS A 260 -7.06 -32.36 -0.79
N LEU A 261 -5.83 -31.84 -0.92
CA LEU A 261 -4.74 -32.13 0.02
C LEU A 261 -5.14 -31.86 1.48
N ASP A 262 -6.08 -30.94 1.73
CA ASP A 262 -6.70 -30.69 3.04
C ASP A 262 -7.24 -31.97 3.73
N THR A 263 -7.70 -32.96 2.94
CA THR A 263 -8.23 -34.23 3.48
C THR A 263 -7.12 -35.16 4.02
N LEU A 264 -5.87 -34.96 3.60
CA LEU A 264 -4.75 -35.75 4.08
C LEU A 264 -4.44 -35.40 5.54
N ARG A 265 -4.37 -36.44 6.39
CA ARG A 265 -4.02 -36.33 7.82
C ARG A 265 -4.89 -35.38 8.64
N GLY A 266 -6.16 -35.19 8.26
CA GLY A 266 -7.16 -34.53 9.10
C GLY A 266 -6.97 -33.02 9.27
N TYR A 267 -6.35 -32.35 8.29
CA TYR A 267 -6.29 -30.88 8.24
C TYR A 267 -7.68 -30.27 7.99
N ALA A 268 -8.51 -30.94 7.17
CA ALA A 268 -9.92 -30.64 6.93
C ALA A 268 -10.87 -31.03 8.08
N GLN A 269 -10.51 -30.75 9.33
CA GLN A 269 -11.42 -30.89 10.47
C GLN A 269 -12.33 -29.66 10.61
N ASN A 270 -13.57 -29.88 11.07
CA ASN A 270 -14.47 -28.81 11.51
C ASN A 270 -14.30 -28.45 12.99
N ASN A 271 -13.41 -29.15 13.70
CA ASN A 271 -13.13 -28.94 15.11
C ASN A 271 -11.89 -28.04 15.28
N TYR A 272 -12.10 -26.83 15.78
CA TYR A 272 -11.05 -25.86 16.07
C TYR A 272 -10.21 -26.29 17.27
N ALA A 273 -9.14 -27.06 16.99
CA ALA A 273 -8.08 -27.38 17.94
C ALA A 273 -7.12 -26.20 18.08
N GLU A 274 -6.70 -25.90 19.30
CA GLU A 274 -5.73 -24.84 19.60
C GLU A 274 -4.32 -25.27 19.14
N VAL A 275 -3.73 -24.53 18.19
CA VAL A 275 -2.33 -24.74 17.78
C VAL A 275 -1.41 -24.29 18.91
N LYS A 276 -0.70 -25.26 19.50
CA LYS A 276 0.30 -25.05 20.56
C LYS A 276 1.70 -25.19 19.98
N GLN A 277 2.52 -24.16 20.15
CA GLN A 277 3.96 -24.26 19.95
C GLN A 277 4.54 -25.23 21.00
N LEU A 278 5.23 -26.28 20.55
CA LEU A 278 5.94 -27.23 21.43
C LEU A 278 7.35 -26.74 21.80
N CYS A 279 7.90 -25.82 21.01
CA CYS A 279 9.16 -25.15 21.21
C CYS A 279 9.03 -23.68 20.77
N GLN A 280 9.88 -22.80 21.28
CA GLN A 280 9.99 -21.42 20.79
C GLN A 280 10.96 -21.36 19.61
N THR A 281 10.73 -20.44 18.67
CA THR A 281 11.63 -20.21 17.54
C THR A 281 12.82 -19.37 17.98
N GLU A 282 14.03 -19.94 17.97
CA GLU A 282 15.26 -19.22 18.25
C GLU A 282 15.77 -18.50 16.99
N TYR A 283 15.85 -17.17 17.05
CA TYR A 283 16.40 -16.32 15.99
C TYR A 283 17.81 -15.84 16.36
N ILE A 284 18.76 -15.96 15.43
CA ILE A 284 20.14 -15.49 15.61
C ILE A 284 20.15 -13.94 15.64
N PRO A 285 20.70 -13.29 16.67
CA PRO A 285 20.79 -11.82 16.68
C PRO A 285 21.73 -11.27 15.59
N LYS A 286 21.35 -10.18 14.91
CA LYS A 286 22.14 -9.50 13.85
C LYS A 286 23.62 -9.24 14.20
N HIS A 287 23.92 -9.00 15.48
CA HIS A 287 25.30 -8.80 15.95
C HIS A 287 26.13 -10.10 15.93
N GLN A 288 25.50 -11.26 16.18
CA GLN A 288 26.14 -12.60 16.22
C GLN A 288 26.19 -13.29 14.86
N ALA A 289 25.29 -12.93 13.93
CA ALA A 289 25.25 -13.50 12.58
C ALA A 289 26.59 -13.34 11.83
N LEU A 290 26.99 -14.36 11.08
CA LEU A 290 28.26 -14.42 10.32
C LEU A 290 28.07 -15.16 8.99
N GLY A 291 28.96 -14.87 8.02
CA GLY A 291 29.06 -15.60 6.76
C GLY A 291 27.76 -15.58 5.96
N TYR A 292 27.38 -16.74 5.41
CA TYR A 292 26.23 -16.91 4.53
C TYR A 292 24.87 -16.57 5.19
N GLN A 293 24.80 -16.52 6.54
CA GLN A 293 23.59 -16.07 7.25
C GLN A 293 23.26 -14.60 6.94
N ILE A 294 24.27 -13.74 6.83
CA ILE A 294 24.10 -12.32 6.50
C ILE A 294 23.67 -12.13 5.05
N LEU A 295 24.09 -13.01 4.14
CA LEU A 295 23.77 -12.92 2.71
C LEU A 295 22.36 -13.45 2.41
N ASN A 296 21.81 -14.33 3.25
CA ASN A 296 20.45 -14.85 3.12
C ASN A 296 19.38 -13.99 3.82
N GLU A 297 19.76 -13.15 4.79
CA GLU A 297 18.84 -12.30 5.54
C GLU A 297 18.68 -10.93 4.84
N PRO A 298 17.54 -10.63 4.20
CA PRO A 298 17.43 -9.47 3.30
C PRO A 298 17.59 -8.11 3.98
N MET A 299 17.39 -8.05 5.31
CA MET A 299 17.59 -6.86 6.15
C MET A 299 19.06 -6.62 6.54
N TRP A 300 19.93 -7.61 6.30
CA TRP A 300 21.36 -7.58 6.68
C TRP A 300 22.28 -7.63 5.47
N ASN A 301 21.82 -8.18 4.34
CA ASN A 301 22.56 -8.24 3.09
C ASN A 301 22.69 -6.87 2.39
N LYS A 302 23.92 -6.39 2.22
CA LYS A 302 24.26 -5.17 1.46
C LYS A 302 24.69 -5.44 0.01
N GLY A 303 24.64 -6.69 -0.45
CA GLY A 303 25.17 -7.08 -1.76
C GLY A 303 26.67 -6.85 -1.83
N LEU A 304 27.12 -5.93 -2.69
CA LEU A 304 28.54 -5.63 -2.91
C LEU A 304 29.06 -4.41 -2.12
N SER A 305 28.19 -3.70 -1.38
CA SER A 305 28.56 -2.52 -0.56
C SER A 305 29.16 -2.84 0.81
N PHE A 306 29.37 -4.12 1.15
CA PHE A 306 30.16 -4.47 2.35
C PHE A 306 31.63 -4.00 2.21
N THR A 307 32.12 -3.25 3.21
CA THR A 307 33.52 -2.76 3.24
C THR A 307 34.52 -3.89 3.50
N PRO A 308 35.84 -3.72 3.28
CA PRO A 308 36.83 -4.78 3.52
C PRO A 308 36.84 -5.24 4.98
N GLU A 309 36.70 -4.30 5.91
CA GLU A 309 36.67 -4.55 7.36
C GLU A 309 35.41 -5.33 7.75
N GLN A 310 34.26 -4.99 7.15
CA GLN A 310 33.02 -5.76 7.33
C GLN A 310 33.16 -7.17 6.73
N ARG A 311 33.75 -7.31 5.54
CA ARG A 311 33.96 -8.61 4.88
C ARG A 311 34.85 -9.54 5.72
N ILE A 312 35.87 -8.99 6.38
CA ILE A 312 36.72 -9.72 7.34
C ILE A 312 35.94 -10.02 8.63
N ALA A 313 35.44 -9.00 9.32
CA ALA A 313 34.80 -9.13 10.64
C ALA A 313 33.49 -9.94 10.63
N LYS A 314 32.88 -10.14 9.45
CA LYS A 314 31.66 -10.94 9.26
C LYS A 314 31.87 -12.21 8.43
N ASN A 315 33.11 -12.63 8.16
CA ASN A 315 33.43 -13.85 7.41
C ASN A 315 32.79 -13.91 6.00
N LEU A 316 32.75 -12.79 5.28
CA LEU A 316 32.20 -12.68 3.91
C LEU A 316 33.29 -12.71 2.82
N THR A 317 34.56 -12.56 3.19
CA THR A 317 35.70 -12.66 2.26
C THR A 317 35.68 -13.99 1.51
N GLY A 318 35.57 -13.94 0.18
CA GLY A 318 35.45 -15.12 -0.70
C GLY A 318 34.02 -15.63 -0.91
N LEU A 319 33.04 -15.19 -0.11
CA LEU A 319 31.61 -15.50 -0.33
C LEU A 319 30.95 -14.55 -1.33
N ILE A 320 31.51 -13.35 -1.52
CA ILE A 320 31.07 -12.35 -2.50
C ILE A 320 32.24 -11.89 -3.39
N PRO A 321 31.98 -11.50 -4.66
CA PRO A 321 32.99 -10.95 -5.58
C PRO A 321 33.88 -9.88 -4.95
N HIS A 322 35.16 -9.85 -5.32
CA HIS A 322 36.16 -8.94 -4.73
C HIS A 322 35.83 -7.45 -4.93
N VAL A 323 35.14 -7.09 -6.02
CA VAL A 323 34.71 -5.71 -6.28
C VAL A 323 33.82 -5.17 -5.15
N MET A 324 34.00 -3.90 -4.83
CA MET A 324 33.12 -3.13 -3.96
C MET A 324 32.32 -2.16 -4.81
N GLU A 325 31.06 -1.94 -4.43
CA GLU A 325 30.15 -1.06 -5.16
C GLU A 325 29.41 -0.14 -4.20
N ASP A 326 29.08 1.04 -4.69
CA ASP A 326 28.17 1.96 -4.01
C ASP A 326 26.70 1.65 -4.34
N ALA A 327 25.79 2.44 -3.75
CA ALA A 327 24.36 2.38 -4.00
C ALA A 327 24.00 2.57 -5.48
N GLU A 328 24.66 3.49 -6.18
CA GLU A 328 24.35 3.89 -7.55
C GLU A 328 24.61 2.73 -8.54
N ARG A 329 25.76 2.06 -8.44
CA ARG A 329 26.10 0.91 -9.31
C ARG A 329 25.20 -0.30 -9.06
N GLN A 330 24.81 -0.56 -7.79
CA GLN A 330 23.84 -1.62 -7.49
C GLN A 330 22.46 -1.29 -8.07
N CYS A 331 22.00 -0.03 -7.97
CA CYS A 331 20.75 0.41 -8.57
C CYS A 331 20.77 0.38 -10.11
N GLU A 332 21.86 0.81 -10.75
CA GLU A 332 22.02 0.75 -12.22
C GLU A 332 21.88 -0.69 -12.74
N ARG A 333 22.55 -1.65 -12.09
CA ARG A 333 22.43 -3.08 -12.43
C ARG A 333 20.98 -3.57 -12.34
N ALA A 334 20.29 -3.23 -11.25
CA ALA A 334 18.92 -3.67 -11.02
C ALA A 334 17.95 -3.04 -12.04
N LEU A 335 18.05 -1.73 -12.31
CA LEU A 335 17.27 -1.05 -13.34
C LEU A 335 17.52 -1.63 -14.73
N LYS A 336 18.79 -1.92 -15.07
CA LYS A 336 19.15 -2.58 -16.33
C LYS A 336 18.46 -3.94 -16.45
N MET A 337 18.45 -4.75 -15.38
CA MET A 337 17.73 -6.02 -15.38
C MET A 337 16.22 -5.86 -15.50
N ILE A 338 15.58 -4.94 -14.74
CA ILE A 338 14.14 -4.65 -14.83
C ILE A 338 13.75 -4.28 -16.27
N ARG A 339 14.54 -3.41 -16.92
CA ARG A 339 14.26 -2.91 -18.27
C ARG A 339 14.51 -3.96 -19.38
N THR A 340 15.14 -5.11 -19.09
CA THR A 340 15.16 -6.26 -20.03
C THR A 340 13.90 -7.12 -19.98
N ARG A 341 13.02 -6.93 -18.99
CA ARG A 341 11.81 -7.76 -18.82
C ARG A 341 10.66 -7.23 -19.68
N GLN A 342 10.01 -8.14 -20.41
CA GLN A 342 8.99 -7.79 -21.39
C GLN A 342 7.65 -7.45 -20.72
N THR A 343 7.12 -8.34 -19.88
CA THR A 343 5.84 -8.09 -19.18
C THR A 343 6.05 -7.34 -17.87
N ASN A 344 4.99 -6.72 -17.34
CA ASN A 344 5.03 -6.10 -16.02
C ASN A 344 5.06 -7.15 -14.89
N ILE A 345 4.54 -8.36 -15.13
CA ILE A 345 4.63 -9.48 -14.19
C ILE A 345 6.09 -9.94 -14.05
N ASP A 346 6.85 -10.06 -15.15
CA ASP A 346 8.29 -10.38 -15.10
C ASP A 346 9.09 -9.35 -14.30
N LYS A 347 8.73 -8.06 -14.42
CA LYS A 347 9.33 -6.97 -13.65
C LYS A 347 8.96 -7.07 -12.16
N TYR A 348 7.69 -7.35 -11.84
CA TYR A 348 7.24 -7.59 -10.47
C TYR A 348 7.96 -8.79 -9.84
N LEU A 349 8.10 -9.92 -10.56
CA LEU A 349 8.79 -11.11 -10.06
C LEU A 349 10.27 -10.83 -9.78
N TYR A 350 10.94 -10.05 -10.64
CA TYR A 350 12.31 -9.59 -10.37
C TYR A 350 12.37 -8.67 -9.14
N LEU A 351 11.43 -7.74 -8.99
CA LEU A 351 11.34 -6.85 -7.83
C LEU A 351 11.04 -7.60 -6.51
N SER A 352 10.17 -8.62 -6.52
CA SER A 352 9.96 -9.52 -5.37
C SER A 352 11.24 -10.31 -5.05
N SER A 353 11.97 -10.82 -6.06
CA SER A 353 13.25 -11.48 -5.78
C SER A 353 14.26 -10.53 -5.14
N LEU A 354 14.39 -9.31 -5.67
CA LEU A 354 15.27 -8.28 -5.13
C LEU A 354 14.92 -7.92 -3.68
N LYS A 355 13.62 -7.77 -3.36
CA LYS A 355 13.12 -7.57 -1.98
C LYS A 355 13.52 -8.70 -1.02
N ARG A 356 13.60 -9.94 -1.52
CA ARG A 356 14.02 -11.15 -0.79
C ARG A 356 15.54 -11.40 -0.82
N GLU A 357 16.31 -10.50 -1.42
CA GLU A 357 17.77 -10.61 -1.54
C GLU A 357 18.47 -9.44 -0.82
N ASN A 358 18.03 -8.20 -1.07
CA ASN A 358 18.51 -6.98 -0.42
C ASN A 358 17.36 -5.97 -0.34
N ILE A 359 16.81 -5.78 0.85
CA ILE A 359 15.60 -4.97 1.05
C ILE A 359 15.87 -3.46 0.89
N ASP A 360 17.08 -3.01 1.23
CA ASP A 360 17.51 -1.62 1.02
C ASP A 360 17.64 -1.30 -0.48
N LEU A 361 18.11 -2.24 -1.30
CA LEU A 361 18.22 -2.06 -2.75
C LEU A 361 16.83 -1.98 -3.39
N PHE A 362 15.91 -2.85 -2.97
CA PHE A 362 14.51 -2.78 -3.39
C PHE A 362 13.87 -1.42 -3.06
N TYR A 363 13.95 -0.96 -1.81
CA TYR A 363 13.31 0.31 -1.45
C TYR A 363 14.03 1.55 -2.00
N ARG A 364 15.37 1.52 -2.16
CA ARG A 364 16.12 2.58 -2.84
C ARG A 364 15.61 2.78 -4.27
N LEU A 365 15.47 1.69 -5.03
CA LEU A 365 14.93 1.72 -6.38
C LEU A 365 13.50 2.26 -6.44
N LEU A 366 12.61 1.75 -5.58
CA LEU A 366 11.20 2.17 -5.51
C LEU A 366 11.03 3.66 -5.17
N ILE A 367 11.91 4.22 -4.32
CA ILE A 367 11.90 5.64 -3.98
C ILE A 367 12.44 6.46 -5.15
N ASP A 368 13.65 6.15 -5.62
CA ASP A 368 14.37 6.96 -6.62
C ASP A 368 13.71 6.89 -8.02
N ASN A 369 12.94 5.84 -8.32
CA ASN A 369 12.28 5.60 -9.61
C ASN A 369 10.76 5.43 -9.47
N ALA A 370 10.13 6.09 -8.49
CA ALA A 370 8.73 5.91 -8.09
C ALA A 370 7.74 5.82 -9.27
N LYS A 371 7.86 6.72 -10.26
CA LYS A 371 6.97 6.77 -11.44
C LYS A 371 7.08 5.55 -12.37
N GLU A 372 8.24 4.90 -12.46
CA GLU A 372 8.43 3.68 -13.27
C GLU A 372 8.08 2.42 -12.47
N LEU A 373 8.40 2.39 -11.18
CA LEU A 373 8.37 1.15 -10.39
C LEU A 373 7.17 0.98 -9.45
N MET A 374 6.55 2.06 -8.94
CA MET A 374 5.33 1.92 -8.12
C MET A 374 4.17 1.23 -8.86
N PRO A 375 3.89 1.52 -10.16
CA PRO A 375 2.84 0.82 -10.91
C PRO A 375 3.09 -0.68 -11.15
N LEU A 376 4.28 -1.20 -10.79
CA LEU A 376 4.65 -2.61 -10.89
C LEU A 376 4.38 -3.37 -9.58
N VAL A 377 4.64 -2.73 -8.43
CA VAL A 377 4.36 -3.30 -7.09
C VAL A 377 2.96 -2.98 -6.57
N TYR A 378 2.19 -2.20 -7.33
CA TYR A 378 0.86 -1.71 -6.99
C TYR A 378 -0.03 -1.63 -8.25
N THR A 379 -1.14 -0.89 -8.21
CA THR A 379 -2.08 -0.77 -9.32
C THR A 379 -1.41 -0.17 -10.57
N PRO A 380 -1.59 -0.73 -11.79
CA PRO A 380 -2.47 -1.85 -12.10
C PRO A 380 -1.86 -3.24 -11.85
N THR A 381 -0.55 -3.41 -12.00
CA THR A 381 0.13 -4.72 -12.11
C THR A 381 -0.15 -5.66 -10.94
N ILE A 382 -0.31 -5.14 -9.72
CA ILE A 382 -0.62 -5.98 -8.55
C ILE A 382 -1.96 -6.73 -8.69
N GLY A 383 -2.90 -6.22 -9.50
CA GLY A 383 -4.13 -6.94 -9.84
C GLY A 383 -3.87 -8.17 -10.70
N ASP A 384 -3.01 -8.06 -11.71
CA ASP A 384 -2.58 -9.18 -12.57
C ASP A 384 -1.81 -10.24 -11.77
N VAL A 385 -1.02 -9.80 -10.79
CA VAL A 385 -0.33 -10.64 -9.81
C VAL A 385 -1.34 -11.36 -8.92
N CYS A 386 -2.36 -10.67 -8.40
CA CYS A 386 -3.42 -11.30 -7.59
C CYS A 386 -4.19 -12.36 -8.39
N LEU A 387 -4.55 -12.08 -9.65
CA LEU A 387 -5.23 -13.07 -10.52
C LEU A 387 -4.45 -14.38 -10.70
N GLN A 388 -3.12 -14.35 -10.55
CA GLN A 388 -2.23 -15.50 -10.77
C GLN A 388 -1.44 -15.90 -9.51
N TYR A 389 -1.79 -15.37 -8.33
CA TYR A 389 -0.91 -15.40 -7.15
C TYR A 389 -0.49 -16.82 -6.74
N SER A 390 -1.43 -17.77 -6.74
CA SER A 390 -1.14 -19.19 -6.45
C SER A 390 -0.12 -19.82 -7.42
N THR A 391 -0.17 -19.46 -8.71
CA THR A 391 0.78 -19.93 -9.74
C THR A 391 2.14 -19.23 -9.63
N LEU A 392 2.16 -17.97 -9.19
CA LEU A 392 3.36 -17.14 -9.03
C LEU A 392 4.06 -17.32 -7.67
N TYR A 393 3.44 -18.07 -6.74
CA TYR A 393 3.92 -18.24 -5.38
C TYR A 393 5.26 -18.98 -5.32
N THR A 394 6.23 -18.34 -4.66
CA THR A 394 7.62 -18.85 -4.57
C THR A 394 8.17 -18.85 -3.14
N ARG A 395 7.74 -17.92 -2.28
CA ARG A 395 8.01 -17.88 -0.83
C ARG A 395 6.86 -17.15 -0.11
N PRO A 396 6.62 -17.43 1.19
CA PRO A 396 5.68 -16.64 1.98
C PRO A 396 6.22 -15.23 2.19
N GLU A 397 5.39 -14.21 1.93
CA GLU A 397 5.68 -12.80 2.24
C GLU A 397 4.68 -12.21 3.27
N ALA A 398 3.71 -13.00 3.74
CA ALA A 398 2.58 -12.56 4.57
C ALA A 398 2.18 -13.62 5.61
N LEU A 399 1.29 -13.23 6.54
CA LEU A 399 0.66 -14.12 7.50
C LEU A 399 -0.71 -14.59 6.98
N TYR A 400 -0.87 -15.91 6.86
CA TYR A 400 -2.09 -16.55 6.35
C TYR A 400 -2.86 -17.14 7.54
N ILE A 401 -4.08 -16.65 7.78
CA ILE A 401 -4.92 -17.08 8.92
C ILE A 401 -6.21 -17.65 8.36
N SER A 402 -6.38 -18.99 8.40
CA SER A 402 -7.61 -19.63 7.93
C SER A 402 -8.69 -19.64 9.00
N ILE A 403 -9.96 -19.56 8.58
CA ILE A 403 -11.09 -19.73 9.50
C ILE A 403 -11.12 -21.12 10.15
N LYS A 404 -10.45 -22.12 9.56
CA LYS A 404 -10.21 -23.44 10.18
C LYS A 404 -9.24 -23.41 11.36
N GLN A 405 -8.56 -22.28 11.61
CA GLN A 405 -7.57 -22.10 12.67
C GLN A 405 -8.05 -21.16 13.79
N ARG A 406 -9.37 -20.96 13.93
CA ARG A 406 -9.98 -20.27 15.09
C ARG A 406 -9.49 -20.85 16.42
N LYS A 407 -9.51 -20.01 17.45
CA LYS A 407 -8.83 -20.14 18.76
C LYS A 407 -7.29 -20.07 18.71
N SER A 408 -6.66 -20.17 17.55
CA SER A 408 -5.18 -20.25 17.42
C SER A 408 -4.51 -18.94 17.03
N MET A 409 -5.28 -17.88 16.79
CA MET A 409 -4.78 -16.61 16.23
C MET A 409 -3.61 -16.00 17.01
N LYS A 410 -3.65 -16.06 18.34
CA LYS A 410 -2.59 -15.53 19.20
C LYS A 410 -1.26 -16.27 19.02
N THR A 411 -1.31 -17.57 18.76
CA THR A 411 -0.12 -18.37 18.38
C THR A 411 0.35 -18.02 16.97
N ILE A 412 -0.60 -17.87 16.02
CA ILE A 412 -0.30 -17.58 14.62
C ILE A 412 0.34 -16.20 14.44
N LEU A 413 -0.18 -15.17 15.11
CA LEU A 413 0.43 -13.83 15.16
C LEU A 413 1.87 -13.91 15.70
N ARG A 414 2.09 -14.63 16.80
CA ARG A 414 3.42 -14.84 17.41
C ARG A 414 4.39 -15.68 16.58
N ASN A 415 4.00 -16.20 15.41
CA ASN A 415 4.92 -16.80 14.44
C ASN A 415 5.59 -15.74 13.53
N TRP A 416 5.17 -14.47 13.56
CA TRP A 416 5.80 -13.41 12.75
C TRP A 416 7.22 -13.12 13.27
N PRO A 417 8.25 -13.11 12.40
CA PRO A 417 9.65 -13.04 12.85
C PRO A 417 10.06 -11.67 13.41
N TYR A 418 9.30 -10.61 13.13
CA TYR A 418 9.61 -9.25 13.58
C TYR A 418 8.81 -8.89 14.85
N PRO A 419 9.48 -8.58 15.98
CA PRO A 419 8.79 -8.25 17.21
C PRO A 419 8.22 -6.81 17.16
N ASN A 420 6.93 -6.70 17.46
CA ASN A 420 6.18 -5.44 17.51
C ASN A 420 6.07 -4.73 16.14
N PRO A 421 5.34 -5.30 15.17
CA PRO A 421 4.86 -4.54 14.01
C PRO A 421 4.00 -3.35 14.47
N GLU A 422 4.10 -2.23 13.75
CA GLU A 422 3.36 -0.98 14.03
C GLU A 422 2.22 -0.77 13.04
N ILE A 423 2.20 -1.51 11.92
CA ILE A 423 1.06 -1.54 11.01
C ILE A 423 0.87 -2.89 10.34
N CYS A 424 -0.39 -3.34 10.26
CA CYS A 424 -0.81 -4.38 9.33
C CYS A 424 -1.82 -3.85 8.31
N VAL A 425 -1.75 -4.41 7.10
CA VAL A 425 -2.84 -4.33 6.12
C VAL A 425 -3.45 -5.73 6.05
N VAL A 426 -4.77 -5.81 6.21
CA VAL A 426 -5.51 -7.08 6.25
C VAL A 426 -6.66 -7.07 5.25
N THR A 427 -6.83 -8.20 4.56
CA THR A 427 -7.94 -8.48 3.64
C THR A 427 -8.47 -9.89 3.84
N ASP A 428 -9.71 -10.16 3.46
CA ASP A 428 -10.21 -11.53 3.22
C ASP A 428 -10.28 -11.88 1.72
N GLY A 429 -9.84 -10.98 0.85
CA GLY A 429 -9.85 -11.12 -0.60
C GLY A 429 -11.25 -11.26 -1.22
N SER A 430 -12.31 -10.82 -0.54
CA SER A 430 -13.68 -10.94 -1.05
C SER A 430 -14.05 -9.91 -2.12
N ARG A 431 -13.29 -8.81 -2.25
CA ARG A 431 -13.50 -7.77 -3.26
C ARG A 431 -12.17 -7.09 -3.61
N ILE A 432 -11.25 -7.83 -4.23
CA ILE A 432 -9.98 -7.28 -4.71
C ILE A 432 -10.22 -6.30 -5.86
N LEU A 433 -9.98 -5.01 -5.62
CA LEU A 433 -10.11 -3.93 -6.59
C LEU A 433 -11.45 -3.99 -7.37
N GLY A 434 -11.40 -3.92 -8.70
CA GLY A 434 -12.51 -4.21 -9.61
C GLY A 434 -12.60 -5.66 -10.09
N LEU A 435 -11.83 -6.58 -9.48
CA LEU A 435 -11.66 -7.98 -9.92
C LEU A 435 -12.58 -8.96 -9.16
N GLY A 436 -13.04 -8.58 -7.96
CA GLY A 436 -14.01 -9.36 -7.17
C GLY A 436 -13.37 -10.33 -6.17
N ASP A 437 -14.04 -11.45 -5.90
CA ASP A 437 -13.56 -12.44 -4.94
C ASP A 437 -12.38 -13.23 -5.53
N LEU A 438 -11.21 -13.12 -4.90
CA LEU A 438 -10.02 -13.93 -5.21
C LEU A 438 -9.59 -14.82 -4.02
N GLY A 439 -10.15 -14.63 -2.82
CA GLY A 439 -9.72 -15.36 -1.63
C GLY A 439 -8.25 -15.11 -1.29
N VAL A 440 -7.49 -16.16 -0.97
CA VAL A 440 -6.06 -16.06 -0.58
C VAL A 440 -5.19 -15.39 -1.66
N ASN A 441 -5.56 -15.51 -2.94
CA ASN A 441 -4.87 -14.84 -4.04
C ASN A 441 -4.86 -13.30 -3.91
N GLY A 442 -5.77 -12.72 -3.10
CA GLY A 442 -5.81 -11.30 -2.79
C GLY A 442 -4.69 -10.76 -1.89
N VAL A 443 -3.88 -11.64 -1.28
CA VAL A 443 -2.79 -11.25 -0.35
C VAL A 443 -1.72 -10.35 -0.99
N GLY A 444 -1.64 -10.30 -2.33
CA GLY A 444 -0.80 -9.34 -3.05
C GLY A 444 -1.10 -7.88 -2.71
N ILE A 445 -2.35 -7.54 -2.37
CA ILE A 445 -2.74 -6.16 -2.04
C ILE A 445 -2.14 -5.71 -0.69
N PRO A 446 -2.29 -6.43 0.44
CA PRO A 446 -1.51 -6.19 1.65
C PRO A 446 0.00 -6.03 1.43
N ILE A 447 0.61 -6.91 0.61
CA ILE A 447 2.04 -6.88 0.33
C ILE A 447 2.44 -5.60 -0.42
N GLY A 448 1.65 -5.19 -1.43
CA GLY A 448 1.86 -3.96 -2.21
C GLY A 448 1.61 -2.68 -1.40
N LYS A 449 0.50 -2.62 -0.64
CA LYS A 449 0.17 -1.49 0.24
C LYS A 449 1.28 -1.26 1.29
N LEU A 450 1.81 -2.32 1.90
CA LEU A 450 2.90 -2.20 2.87
C LEU A 450 4.25 -1.84 2.24
N ALA A 451 4.55 -2.30 1.02
CA ALA A 451 5.71 -1.80 0.27
C ALA A 451 5.60 -0.29 -0.01
N LEU A 452 4.40 0.22 -0.27
CA LEU A 452 4.15 1.66 -0.41
C LEU A 452 4.21 2.42 0.92
N TYR A 453 3.84 1.83 2.05
CA TYR A 453 4.09 2.43 3.37
C TYR A 453 5.57 2.69 3.62
N VAL A 454 6.45 1.75 3.27
CA VAL A 454 7.89 1.93 3.39
C VAL A 454 8.41 2.94 2.36
N ALA A 455 8.02 2.83 1.09
CA ALA A 455 8.53 3.69 0.03
C ALA A 455 8.03 5.15 0.14
N ALA A 456 6.73 5.36 0.39
CA ALA A 456 6.12 6.69 0.46
C ALA A 456 6.19 7.31 1.86
N ALA A 457 5.96 6.58 2.95
CA ALA A 457 6.05 7.18 4.30
C ALA A 457 7.39 6.93 5.00
N GLY A 458 8.07 5.82 4.72
CA GLY A 458 9.26 5.43 5.47
C GLY A 458 8.95 4.82 6.83
N ILE A 459 7.83 4.09 6.95
CA ILE A 459 7.70 3.08 8.01
C ILE A 459 8.84 2.05 7.81
N HIS A 460 9.45 1.56 8.89
CA HIS A 460 10.53 0.57 8.79
C HIS A 460 9.99 -0.78 8.29
N PRO A 461 10.67 -1.54 7.40
CA PRO A 461 10.10 -2.75 6.82
C PRO A 461 9.72 -3.82 7.86
N GLU A 462 10.55 -3.98 8.91
CA GLU A 462 10.30 -4.90 10.04
C GLU A 462 9.02 -4.53 10.82
N LYS A 463 8.52 -3.30 10.69
CA LYS A 463 7.33 -2.79 11.36
C LYS A 463 6.03 -3.01 10.56
N THR A 464 6.13 -3.70 9.42
CA THR A 464 5.00 -4.04 8.55
C THR A 464 4.61 -5.51 8.68
N LEU A 465 3.30 -5.80 8.64
CA LEU A 465 2.74 -7.16 8.71
C LEU A 465 1.56 -7.29 7.71
N PRO A 466 1.76 -7.89 6.52
CA PRO A 466 0.65 -8.20 5.62
C PRO A 466 -0.10 -9.45 6.11
N ILE A 467 -1.44 -9.39 6.14
CA ILE A 467 -2.29 -10.47 6.62
C ILE A 467 -3.37 -10.80 5.59
N VAL A 468 -3.66 -12.09 5.40
CA VAL A 468 -4.87 -12.54 4.69
C VAL A 468 -5.70 -13.48 5.58
N LEU A 469 -6.99 -13.17 5.67
CA LEU A 469 -8.00 -13.94 6.42
C LEU A 469 -8.70 -14.90 5.45
N ASP A 470 -8.27 -16.15 5.45
CA ASP A 470 -8.81 -17.18 4.56
C ASP A 470 -10.13 -17.75 5.07
N CYS A 471 -11.20 -17.06 4.69
CA CYS A 471 -12.59 -17.50 4.82
C CYS A 471 -13.03 -18.42 3.66
N GLY A 472 -12.13 -18.97 2.85
CA GLY A 472 -12.48 -19.59 1.56
C GLY A 472 -12.84 -18.55 0.49
N THR A 473 -13.38 -19.00 -0.64
CA THR A 473 -13.73 -18.12 -1.77
C THR A 473 -14.99 -18.59 -2.50
N ASN A 474 -15.76 -17.64 -3.01
CA ASN A 474 -16.92 -17.92 -3.87
C ASN A 474 -16.53 -18.06 -5.35
N ASN A 475 -15.27 -17.81 -5.71
CA ASN A 475 -14.76 -17.87 -7.08
C ASN A 475 -14.65 -19.31 -7.60
N GLU A 476 -15.48 -19.65 -8.59
CA GLU A 476 -15.52 -20.98 -9.23
C GLU A 476 -14.21 -21.39 -9.91
N THR A 477 -13.41 -20.45 -10.40
CA THR A 477 -12.12 -20.72 -11.05
C THR A 477 -11.11 -21.14 -9.98
N ASN A 478 -10.98 -20.37 -8.90
CA ASN A 478 -10.04 -20.66 -7.81
C ASN A 478 -10.39 -21.96 -7.07
N LEU A 479 -11.69 -22.30 -6.96
CA LEU A 479 -12.12 -23.57 -6.36
C LEU A 479 -11.79 -24.81 -7.21
N LYS A 480 -11.53 -24.63 -8.52
CA LYS A 480 -11.22 -25.70 -9.48
C LYS A 480 -9.73 -25.73 -9.87
N ASP A 481 -9.00 -24.65 -9.62
CA ASP A 481 -7.56 -24.56 -9.84
C ASP A 481 -6.81 -25.51 -8.89
N PRO A 482 -6.09 -26.53 -9.38
CA PRO A 482 -5.31 -27.44 -8.55
C PRO A 482 -4.12 -26.76 -7.86
N LEU A 483 -3.71 -25.57 -8.30
CA LEU A 483 -2.66 -24.76 -7.67
C LEU A 483 -3.19 -23.82 -6.57
N TYR A 484 -4.50 -23.56 -6.49
CA TYR A 484 -5.04 -22.57 -5.55
C TYR A 484 -4.67 -22.89 -4.10
N LEU A 485 -4.02 -21.91 -3.45
CA LEU A 485 -3.39 -22.03 -2.13
C LEU A 485 -4.33 -21.80 -0.94
N GLY A 486 -5.55 -21.29 -1.17
CA GLY A 486 -6.54 -21.08 -0.11
C GLY A 486 -7.49 -22.26 0.07
N LEU A 487 -8.27 -22.21 1.14
CA LEU A 487 -9.27 -23.21 1.48
C LEU A 487 -10.26 -23.45 0.31
N ARG A 488 -10.35 -24.70 -0.15
CA ARG A 488 -11.23 -25.11 -1.26
C ARG A 488 -12.67 -25.34 -0.81
N ALA A 489 -13.25 -24.26 -0.27
CA ALA A 489 -14.63 -24.14 0.21
C ALA A 489 -15.22 -22.75 -0.12
N LYS A 490 -16.55 -22.69 -0.20
CA LYS A 490 -17.30 -21.42 -0.30
C LYS A 490 -17.16 -20.61 0.99
N ARG A 491 -17.38 -19.29 0.90
CA ARG A 491 -17.34 -18.42 2.08
C ARG A 491 -18.47 -18.77 3.05
N PRO A 492 -18.20 -18.82 4.38
CA PRO A 492 -19.18 -19.11 5.40
C PRO A 492 -20.19 -17.97 5.59
N SER A 493 -21.14 -18.13 6.52
CA SER A 493 -22.14 -17.09 6.80
C SER A 493 -21.51 -15.75 7.21
N VAL A 494 -22.23 -14.64 6.97
CA VAL A 494 -21.76 -13.29 7.38
C VAL A 494 -21.54 -13.19 8.88
N ALA A 495 -22.37 -13.88 9.69
CA ALA A 495 -22.20 -13.95 11.14
C ALA A 495 -20.90 -14.68 11.53
N GLU A 496 -20.61 -15.82 10.91
CA GLU A 496 -19.38 -16.59 11.17
C GLU A 496 -18.11 -15.83 10.73
N GLN A 497 -18.18 -15.09 9.60
CA GLN A 497 -17.12 -14.15 9.19
C GLN A 497 -16.94 -13.00 10.20
N GLN A 498 -18.03 -12.45 10.75
CA GLN A 498 -18.00 -11.38 11.74
C GLN A 498 -17.41 -11.84 13.08
N GLU A 499 -17.76 -13.03 13.57
CA GLU A 499 -17.12 -13.60 14.77
C GLU A 499 -15.63 -13.86 14.57
N PHE A 500 -15.23 -14.34 13.39
CA PHE A 500 -13.83 -14.55 13.02
C PHE A 500 -13.06 -13.23 13.00
N MET A 501 -13.69 -12.16 12.51
CA MET A 501 -13.12 -10.81 12.54
C MET A 501 -13.01 -10.25 13.98
N ASP A 502 -13.98 -10.53 14.85
CA ASP A 502 -13.93 -10.14 16.26
C ASP A 502 -12.77 -10.83 17.02
N GLU A 503 -12.62 -12.14 16.79
CA GLU A 503 -11.52 -12.94 17.34
C GLU A 503 -10.16 -12.40 16.87
N PHE A 504 -10.07 -12.00 15.59
CA PHE A 504 -8.86 -11.43 14.99
C PHE A 504 -8.50 -10.05 15.57
N MET A 505 -9.48 -9.16 15.72
CA MET A 505 -9.25 -7.81 16.26
C MET A 505 -8.79 -7.85 17.71
N GLU A 506 -9.40 -8.69 18.55
CA GLU A 506 -8.98 -8.85 19.95
C GLU A 506 -7.62 -9.58 20.06
N ALA A 507 -7.34 -10.57 19.20
CA ALA A 507 -6.03 -11.21 19.15
C ALA A 507 -4.91 -10.23 18.73
N CYS A 508 -5.16 -9.36 17.74
CA CYS A 508 -4.24 -8.28 17.36
C CYS A 508 -4.02 -7.29 18.51
N ARG A 509 -5.09 -6.90 19.22
CA ARG A 509 -5.02 -5.98 20.37
C ARG A 509 -4.20 -6.53 21.53
N GLU A 510 -4.30 -7.83 21.83
CA GLU A 510 -3.52 -8.45 22.91
C GLU A 510 -2.06 -8.70 22.50
N VAL A 511 -1.80 -9.17 21.28
CA VAL A 511 -0.45 -9.55 20.85
C VAL A 511 0.38 -8.33 20.41
N TYR A 512 -0.25 -7.36 19.75
CA TYR A 512 0.40 -6.17 19.19
C TYR A 512 -0.42 -4.88 19.49
N PRO A 513 -0.50 -4.44 20.77
CA PRO A 513 -1.36 -3.33 21.20
C PRO A 513 -1.05 -1.96 20.57
N ASP A 514 0.11 -1.81 19.94
CA ASP A 514 0.52 -0.60 19.21
C ASP A 514 0.39 -0.67 17.69
N MET A 515 -0.04 -1.81 17.15
CA MET A 515 -0.23 -2.00 15.71
C MET A 515 -1.51 -1.29 15.21
N VAL A 516 -1.36 -0.48 14.16
CA VAL A 516 -2.48 0.07 13.39
C VAL A 516 -3.00 -0.98 12.41
N VAL A 517 -4.31 -1.17 12.34
CA VAL A 517 -4.96 -2.15 11.45
C VAL A 517 -5.67 -1.44 10.30
N GLN A 518 -5.14 -1.56 9.09
CA GLN A 518 -5.81 -1.12 7.86
C GLN A 518 -6.62 -2.27 7.27
N PHE A 519 -7.94 -2.08 7.17
CA PHE A 519 -8.83 -2.97 6.41
C PHE A 519 -8.78 -2.63 4.92
N GLU A 520 -8.77 -3.64 4.06
CA GLU A 520 -8.49 -3.52 2.63
C GLU A 520 -9.27 -4.53 1.77
N ASP A 521 -9.87 -4.10 0.65
CA ASP A 521 -10.48 -4.97 -0.38
C ASP A 521 -11.53 -5.98 0.16
N PHE A 522 -12.22 -5.59 1.23
CA PHE A 522 -13.39 -6.30 1.74
C PHE A 522 -14.64 -5.99 0.90
N GLU A 523 -15.52 -6.97 0.76
CA GLU A 523 -16.86 -6.76 0.20
C GLU A 523 -17.63 -5.67 0.98
N SER A 524 -18.39 -4.84 0.24
CA SER A 524 -18.79 -3.49 0.67
C SER A 524 -19.59 -3.40 1.97
N GLU A 525 -20.52 -4.33 2.22
CA GLU A 525 -21.35 -4.26 3.44
C GLU A 525 -20.54 -4.71 4.66
N LYS A 526 -19.67 -5.72 4.52
CA LYS A 526 -18.68 -6.08 5.56
C LYS A 526 -17.70 -4.94 5.85
N ALA A 527 -17.19 -4.25 4.82
CA ALA A 527 -16.24 -3.16 4.99
C ALA A 527 -16.79 -2.02 5.89
N PHE A 528 -18.05 -1.60 5.66
CA PHE A 528 -18.72 -0.64 6.54
C PHE A 528 -18.98 -1.21 7.94
N ASN A 529 -19.53 -2.43 8.03
CA ASN A 529 -19.86 -3.04 9.32
C ASN A 529 -18.62 -3.21 10.23
N TYR A 530 -17.48 -3.62 9.67
CA TYR A 530 -16.21 -3.73 10.40
C TYR A 530 -15.69 -2.34 10.81
N LEU A 531 -15.70 -1.37 9.89
CA LEU A 531 -15.26 -0.01 10.23
C LEU A 531 -16.07 0.57 11.39
N ASP A 532 -17.40 0.57 11.29
CA ASP A 532 -18.29 1.17 12.30
C ASP A 532 -18.27 0.42 13.64
N ARG A 533 -18.00 -0.89 13.62
CA ARG A 533 -17.83 -1.73 14.83
C ARG A 533 -16.51 -1.48 15.56
N TYR A 534 -15.39 -1.29 14.85
CA TYR A 534 -14.06 -1.26 15.46
C TYR A 534 -13.47 0.14 15.68
N ARG A 535 -13.77 1.12 14.82
CA ARG A 535 -13.17 2.48 14.79
C ARG A 535 -13.07 3.23 16.12
N ASN A 536 -14.01 2.98 17.04
CA ASN A 536 -14.08 3.69 18.32
C ASN A 536 -13.24 3.03 19.43
N SER A 537 -12.88 1.75 19.27
CA SER A 537 -12.28 0.91 20.30
C SER A 537 -10.90 0.33 19.92
N TYR A 538 -10.53 0.42 18.64
CA TYR A 538 -9.29 -0.14 18.08
C TYR A 538 -8.53 0.89 17.26
N LYS A 539 -7.21 0.67 17.10
CA LYS A 539 -6.31 1.45 16.25
C LYS A 539 -6.52 1.09 14.76
N CYS A 540 -7.71 1.29 14.20
CA CYS A 540 -8.05 0.82 12.86
C CYS A 540 -8.69 1.87 11.95
N PHE A 541 -8.55 1.68 10.63
CA PHE A 541 -9.25 2.42 9.58
C PHE A 541 -9.43 1.54 8.33
N ASN A 542 -10.27 1.93 7.37
CA ASN A 542 -10.42 1.23 6.08
C ASN A 542 -10.03 2.15 4.91
N ASP A 543 -9.15 1.70 4.03
CA ASP A 543 -8.65 2.54 2.94
C ASP A 543 -9.69 2.72 1.81
N ASP A 544 -10.48 1.69 1.49
CA ASP A 544 -11.52 1.75 0.46
C ASP A 544 -12.58 2.83 0.73
N ILE A 545 -12.92 3.04 2.01
CA ILE A 545 -13.90 4.02 2.48
C ILE A 545 -13.19 5.35 2.79
N GLN A 546 -12.28 5.37 3.76
CA GLN A 546 -11.74 6.61 4.34
C GLN A 546 -10.55 7.16 3.55
N GLY A 547 -9.72 6.28 2.97
CA GLY A 547 -8.60 6.67 2.12
C GLY A 547 -9.06 7.16 0.76
N THR A 548 -9.96 6.41 0.09
CA THR A 548 -10.57 6.81 -1.19
C THR A 548 -11.29 8.14 -1.04
N GLY A 549 -12.13 8.30 -0.01
CA GLY A 549 -12.79 9.57 0.27
C GLY A 549 -11.82 10.69 0.64
N ALA A 550 -10.69 10.39 1.31
CA ALA A 550 -9.68 11.40 1.63
C ALA A 550 -8.91 11.88 0.41
N VAL A 551 -8.50 11.00 -0.51
CA VAL A 551 -7.82 11.45 -1.74
C VAL A 551 -8.79 12.20 -2.64
N VAL A 552 -10.02 11.73 -2.81
CA VAL A 552 -11.03 12.46 -3.63
C VAL A 552 -11.39 13.81 -3.00
N LEU A 553 -11.46 13.90 -1.67
CA LEU A 553 -11.60 15.18 -0.96
C LEU A 553 -10.40 16.09 -1.21
N ALA A 554 -9.15 15.60 -1.13
CA ALA A 554 -7.96 16.40 -1.41
C ALA A 554 -7.98 16.98 -2.84
N GLY A 555 -8.31 16.15 -3.83
CA GLY A 555 -8.49 16.59 -5.21
C GLY A 555 -9.63 17.59 -5.34
N TYR A 556 -10.77 17.36 -4.66
CA TYR A 556 -11.89 18.29 -4.69
C TYR A 556 -11.54 19.65 -4.08
N ILE A 557 -10.76 19.70 -2.99
CA ILE A 557 -10.24 20.95 -2.41
C ILE A 557 -9.41 21.72 -3.45
N GLY A 558 -8.46 21.04 -4.11
CA GLY A 558 -7.65 21.65 -5.18
C GLY A 558 -8.49 22.09 -6.37
N ALA A 559 -9.50 21.29 -6.76
CA ALA A 559 -10.36 21.58 -7.89
C ALA A 559 -11.32 22.76 -7.64
N VAL A 560 -11.90 22.89 -6.44
CA VAL A 560 -12.69 24.08 -6.06
C VAL A 560 -11.82 25.33 -6.18
N ASN A 561 -10.60 25.31 -5.65
CA ASN A 561 -9.65 26.44 -5.73
C ASN A 561 -9.28 26.81 -7.18
N LEU A 562 -9.20 25.84 -8.10
CA LEU A 562 -8.92 26.09 -9.53
C LEU A 562 -10.18 26.39 -10.37
N SER A 563 -11.39 26.16 -9.83
CA SER A 563 -12.63 26.20 -10.62
C SER A 563 -13.16 27.60 -10.94
N ASN A 564 -12.74 28.62 -10.17
CA ASN A 564 -13.34 29.96 -10.13
C ASN A 564 -14.87 29.97 -9.83
N VAL A 565 -15.42 28.86 -9.33
CA VAL A 565 -16.81 28.73 -8.89
C VAL A 565 -16.83 28.86 -7.35
N PRO A 566 -17.54 29.88 -6.79
CA PRO A 566 -17.65 30.04 -5.33
C PRO A 566 -18.15 28.77 -4.64
N ILE A 567 -17.62 28.48 -3.45
CA ILE A 567 -17.93 27.26 -2.69
C ILE A 567 -19.44 27.16 -2.36
N GLU A 568 -20.09 28.30 -2.19
CA GLU A 568 -21.53 28.49 -1.99
C GLU A 568 -22.33 28.03 -3.21
N GLU A 569 -21.83 28.26 -4.42
CA GLU A 569 -22.48 27.89 -5.69
C GLU A 569 -22.23 26.44 -6.12
N GLN A 570 -21.26 25.74 -5.52
CA GLN A 570 -20.91 24.37 -5.89
C GLN A 570 -22.10 23.41 -5.77
N ARG A 571 -22.34 22.64 -6.84
CA ARG A 571 -23.38 21.60 -6.97
C ARG A 571 -22.75 20.33 -7.55
N LEU A 572 -22.80 19.22 -6.82
CA LEU A 572 -22.08 17.99 -7.13
C LEU A 572 -23.04 16.90 -7.58
N VAL A 573 -22.91 16.44 -8.84
CA VAL A 573 -23.59 15.23 -9.31
C VAL A 573 -22.65 14.03 -9.18
N PHE A 574 -23.12 13.01 -8.47
CA PHE A 574 -22.43 11.74 -8.29
C PHE A 574 -23.11 10.66 -9.12
N MET A 575 -22.47 10.23 -10.20
CA MET A 575 -22.94 9.11 -10.99
C MET A 575 -22.43 7.80 -10.37
N GLY A 576 -23.34 7.04 -9.76
CA GLY A 576 -23.04 5.82 -9.00
C GLY A 576 -23.35 5.96 -7.50
N ALA A 577 -24.63 5.88 -7.11
CA ALA A 577 -25.07 5.92 -5.70
C ALA A 577 -24.79 4.61 -4.89
N GLY A 578 -23.66 3.93 -5.15
CA GLY A 578 -23.23 2.72 -4.43
C GLY A 578 -22.47 3.01 -3.14
N SER A 579 -21.84 1.98 -2.57
CA SER A 579 -20.99 2.07 -1.36
C SER A 579 -19.92 3.17 -1.46
N ALA A 580 -19.10 3.11 -2.52
CA ALA A 580 -18.05 4.10 -2.78
C ALA A 580 -18.63 5.51 -3.00
N GLY A 581 -19.68 5.64 -3.82
CA GLY A 581 -20.32 6.93 -4.11
C GLY A 581 -20.88 7.62 -2.87
N VAL A 582 -21.60 6.89 -2.01
CA VAL A 582 -22.11 7.40 -0.74
C VAL A 582 -20.98 7.71 0.25
N GLY A 583 -19.95 6.86 0.33
CA GLY A 583 -18.78 7.07 1.21
C GLY A 583 -18.03 8.36 0.87
N VAL A 584 -17.64 8.51 -0.41
CA VAL A 584 -16.98 9.72 -0.91
C VAL A 584 -17.87 10.96 -0.74
N ALA A 585 -19.15 10.88 -1.08
CA ALA A 585 -20.08 12.00 -0.89
C ALA A 585 -20.23 12.41 0.59
N LYS A 586 -20.31 11.45 1.53
CA LYS A 586 -20.31 11.75 2.98
C LYS A 586 -19.05 12.48 3.41
N GLN A 587 -17.88 12.07 2.93
CA GLN A 587 -16.63 12.71 3.29
C GLN A 587 -16.47 14.12 2.67
N LEU A 588 -17.06 14.36 1.50
CA LEU A 588 -17.16 15.71 0.94
C LEU A 588 -18.22 16.59 1.65
N VAL A 589 -19.19 16.04 2.39
CA VAL A 589 -20.06 16.85 3.28
C VAL A 589 -19.24 17.51 4.38
N GLU A 590 -18.20 16.86 4.91
CA GLU A 590 -17.31 17.45 5.93
C GLU A 590 -16.58 18.71 5.43
N TYR A 591 -16.23 18.79 4.15
CA TYR A 591 -15.63 19.99 3.55
C TYR A 591 -16.47 21.25 3.76
N TYR A 592 -17.79 21.10 3.70
CA TYR A 592 -18.76 22.17 3.86
C TYR A 592 -19.10 22.43 5.34
N THR A 593 -19.28 21.39 6.16
CA THR A 593 -19.59 21.58 7.58
C THR A 593 -18.42 22.16 8.37
N LYS A 594 -17.17 21.79 8.04
CA LYS A 594 -15.94 22.43 8.55
C LYS A 594 -15.80 23.90 8.13
N ARG A 595 -16.67 24.41 7.26
CA ARG A 595 -16.77 25.82 6.82
C ARG A 595 -18.05 26.52 7.28
N GLY A 596 -18.77 25.92 8.23
CA GLY A 596 -19.92 26.55 8.91
C GLY A 596 -21.29 26.29 8.29
N LEU A 597 -21.39 25.50 7.22
CA LEU A 597 -22.70 25.01 6.76
C LEU A 597 -23.23 23.96 7.73
N SER A 598 -24.54 23.95 7.97
CA SER A 598 -25.19 22.81 8.64
C SER A 598 -25.08 21.54 7.80
N GLU A 599 -25.21 20.37 8.44
CA GLU A 599 -25.17 19.08 7.73
C GLU A 599 -26.18 19.05 6.57
N GLN A 600 -27.39 19.59 6.76
CA GLN A 600 -28.40 19.63 5.71
C GLN A 600 -27.99 20.57 4.56
N GLN A 601 -27.58 21.81 4.84
CA GLN A 601 -27.08 22.74 3.81
C GLN A 601 -25.89 22.18 3.02
N ALA A 602 -25.03 21.41 3.67
CA ALA A 602 -23.96 20.68 3.01
C ALA A 602 -24.53 19.59 2.09
N LYS A 603 -25.42 18.71 2.58
CA LYS A 603 -26.08 17.65 1.80
C LYS A 603 -26.91 18.18 0.62
N ASP A 604 -27.50 19.36 0.76
CA ASP A 604 -28.30 20.00 -0.29
C ASP A 604 -27.48 20.31 -1.55
N LYS A 605 -26.14 20.26 -1.49
CA LYS A 605 -25.23 20.35 -2.65
C LYS A 605 -25.03 19.05 -3.43
N PHE A 606 -25.46 17.89 -2.89
CA PHE A 606 -25.15 16.56 -3.42
C PHE A 606 -26.34 15.92 -4.12
N TYR A 607 -26.13 15.45 -5.34
CA TYR A 607 -27.16 14.84 -6.19
C TYR A 607 -26.65 13.48 -6.68
N LEU A 608 -27.09 12.41 -6.03
CA LEU A 608 -26.65 11.05 -6.35
C LEU A 608 -27.58 10.42 -7.40
N VAL A 609 -26.98 9.74 -8.39
CA VAL A 609 -27.67 9.09 -9.51
C VAL A 609 -27.34 7.60 -9.49
N ASP A 610 -28.33 6.74 -9.74
CA ASP A 610 -28.15 5.30 -9.93
C ASP A 610 -28.80 4.81 -11.24
N THR A 611 -28.89 3.49 -11.42
CA THR A 611 -29.46 2.86 -12.62
C THR A 611 -30.95 3.15 -12.86
N LYS A 612 -31.62 3.90 -11.98
CA LYS A 612 -32.99 4.40 -12.14
C LYS A 612 -33.07 5.94 -12.23
N GLY A 613 -31.93 6.62 -12.35
CA GLY A 613 -31.82 8.08 -12.36
C GLY A 613 -31.52 8.67 -10.98
N LEU A 614 -31.93 9.93 -10.77
CA LEU A 614 -31.70 10.67 -9.52
C LEU A 614 -32.27 9.91 -8.31
N VAL A 615 -31.57 9.95 -7.18
CA VAL A 615 -32.05 9.37 -5.91
C VAL A 615 -32.90 10.40 -5.16
N THR A 616 -34.21 10.21 -5.22
CA THR A 616 -35.25 11.03 -4.58
C THR A 616 -36.03 10.18 -3.56
N LYS A 617 -36.65 10.78 -2.52
CA LYS A 617 -37.45 10.03 -1.53
C LYS A 617 -38.82 9.59 -2.06
N ASP A 618 -39.34 10.28 -3.08
CA ASP A 618 -40.64 10.04 -3.70
C ASP A 618 -40.57 9.17 -4.97
N ARG A 619 -39.39 8.61 -5.30
CA ARG A 619 -39.13 7.79 -6.50
C ARG A 619 -40.00 6.54 -6.65
N GLY A 620 -40.68 6.12 -5.58
CA GLY A 620 -41.55 4.94 -5.54
C GLY A 620 -40.84 3.59 -5.41
N ASP A 621 -39.50 3.55 -5.38
CA ASP A 621 -38.73 2.32 -5.15
C ASP A 621 -38.13 2.23 -3.74
N LYS A 622 -37.94 0.99 -3.25
CA LYS A 622 -37.31 0.74 -1.94
C LYS A 622 -35.81 1.04 -2.02
N LEU A 623 -35.44 2.28 -1.68
CA LEU A 623 -34.04 2.70 -1.56
C LEU A 623 -33.30 1.85 -0.51
N ALA A 624 -32.08 1.43 -0.85
CA ALA A 624 -31.13 0.84 0.10
C ALA A 624 -30.72 1.88 1.16
N GLU A 625 -30.41 1.43 2.38
CA GLU A 625 -30.24 2.31 3.55
C GLU A 625 -29.19 3.41 3.33
N HIS A 626 -28.04 3.05 2.73
CA HIS A 626 -26.97 3.98 2.41
C HIS A 626 -27.40 5.12 1.46
N LYS A 627 -28.38 4.88 0.57
CA LYS A 627 -28.87 5.90 -0.38
C LYS A 627 -29.76 6.94 0.29
N LYS A 628 -30.49 6.58 1.36
CA LYS A 628 -31.48 7.47 2.00
C LYS A 628 -30.86 8.77 2.55
N TYR A 629 -29.59 8.73 2.94
CA TYR A 629 -28.87 9.90 3.48
C TYR A 629 -28.79 11.08 2.50
N PHE A 630 -28.67 10.80 1.19
CA PHE A 630 -28.61 11.78 0.12
C PHE A 630 -29.89 11.83 -0.75
N ALA A 631 -30.97 11.14 -0.35
CA ALA A 631 -32.20 11.10 -1.12
C ALA A 631 -32.90 12.47 -1.12
N ARG A 632 -33.01 13.08 -2.30
CA ARG A 632 -33.58 14.41 -2.53
C ARG A 632 -35.08 14.49 -2.22
N THR A 633 -35.55 15.70 -1.91
CA THR A 633 -36.97 16.03 -1.66
C THR A 633 -37.40 17.34 -2.33
N ASP A 634 -36.47 18.05 -2.96
CA ASP A 634 -36.60 19.32 -3.67
C ASP A 634 -36.92 19.13 -5.17
N ASN A 635 -37.11 17.89 -5.61
CA ASN A 635 -37.40 17.50 -7.00
C ASN A 635 -38.81 17.88 -7.48
N ASN A 636 -39.67 18.44 -6.61
CA ASN A 636 -41.02 18.93 -6.94
C ASN A 636 -41.90 17.90 -7.68
N GLY A 637 -41.84 16.63 -7.26
CA GLY A 637 -42.59 15.52 -7.87
C GLY A 637 -42.07 15.06 -9.25
N ARG A 638 -41.01 15.69 -9.78
CA ARG A 638 -40.36 15.27 -11.03
C ARG A 638 -39.34 14.18 -10.75
N GLN A 639 -39.17 13.25 -11.68
CA GLN A 639 -38.19 12.17 -11.61
C GLN A 639 -37.31 12.22 -12.86
N PHE A 640 -36.01 12.38 -12.65
CA PHE A 640 -35.01 12.54 -13.71
C PHE A 640 -34.28 11.20 -13.89
N ARG A 641 -34.41 10.60 -15.08
CA ARG A 641 -34.02 9.21 -15.39
C ARG A 641 -32.65 9.11 -16.04
N THR A 642 -32.28 10.08 -16.86
CA THR A 642 -30.97 10.14 -17.55
C THR A 642 -29.99 11.04 -16.81
N LEU A 643 -28.69 10.92 -17.11
CA LEU A 643 -27.68 11.81 -16.54
C LEU A 643 -27.79 13.22 -17.14
N GLU A 644 -28.16 13.33 -18.43
CA GLU A 644 -28.46 14.58 -19.11
C GLU A 644 -29.63 15.34 -18.46
N GLU A 645 -30.76 14.67 -18.17
CA GLU A 645 -31.89 15.28 -17.44
C GLU A 645 -31.48 15.82 -16.06
N VAL A 646 -30.60 15.08 -15.34
CA VAL A 646 -30.07 15.52 -14.04
C VAL A 646 -29.14 16.72 -14.22
N ILE A 647 -28.30 16.75 -15.26
CA ILE A 647 -27.39 17.88 -15.53
C ILE A 647 -28.18 19.14 -15.91
N GLU A 648 -29.22 19.03 -16.74
CA GLU A 648 -30.08 20.17 -17.11
C GLU A 648 -30.80 20.76 -15.89
N TYR A 649 -31.33 19.90 -15.02
CA TYR A 649 -32.04 20.30 -13.80
C TYR A 649 -31.12 20.88 -12.72
N VAL A 650 -30.03 20.19 -12.39
CA VAL A 650 -29.11 20.56 -11.29
C VAL A 650 -28.14 21.67 -11.72
N LYS A 651 -27.80 21.75 -13.01
CA LYS A 651 -26.71 22.58 -13.55
C LYS A 651 -25.42 22.43 -12.73
N PRO A 652 -24.86 21.20 -12.62
CA PRO A 652 -23.76 20.90 -11.72
C PRO A 652 -22.49 21.68 -12.07
N THR A 653 -21.64 21.82 -11.05
CA THR A 653 -20.30 22.40 -11.15
C THR A 653 -19.22 21.31 -11.06
N ALA A 654 -19.56 20.18 -10.46
CA ALA A 654 -18.75 18.97 -10.41
C ALA A 654 -19.56 17.73 -10.81
N LEU A 655 -18.94 16.85 -11.61
CA LEU A 655 -19.46 15.54 -11.98
C LEU A 655 -18.44 14.46 -11.58
N ILE A 656 -18.85 13.53 -10.72
CA ILE A 656 -17.98 12.50 -10.12
C ILE A 656 -18.54 11.12 -10.49
N GLY A 657 -17.71 10.28 -11.12
CA GLY A 657 -18.07 8.94 -11.61
C GLY A 657 -17.49 7.84 -10.74
N LEU A 658 -18.37 7.02 -10.16
CA LEU A 658 -18.05 5.89 -9.29
C LEU A 658 -18.93 4.68 -9.65
N THR A 659 -19.02 4.36 -10.96
CA THR A 659 -19.96 3.37 -11.52
C THR A 659 -19.37 2.01 -11.92
N ALA A 660 -18.05 1.91 -12.09
CA ALA A 660 -17.37 0.82 -12.80
C ALA A 660 -17.96 0.53 -14.22
N THR A 661 -18.54 1.54 -14.87
CA THR A 661 -19.17 1.45 -16.19
C THR A 661 -18.53 2.45 -17.15
N HIS A 662 -17.86 1.93 -18.18
CA HIS A 662 -17.17 2.74 -19.18
C HIS A 662 -18.14 3.48 -20.10
N GLY A 663 -17.76 4.69 -20.54
CA GLY A 663 -18.50 5.48 -21.53
C GLY A 663 -19.78 6.16 -21.01
N VAL A 664 -20.03 6.13 -19.70
CA VAL A 664 -21.20 6.80 -19.08
C VAL A 664 -21.08 8.33 -19.14
N PHE A 665 -19.86 8.88 -19.17
CA PHE A 665 -19.63 10.29 -19.44
C PHE A 665 -19.42 10.45 -20.94
N THR A 666 -20.53 10.58 -21.66
CA THR A 666 -20.58 10.84 -23.11
C THR A 666 -20.21 12.29 -23.45
N GLU A 667 -19.99 12.58 -24.73
CA GLU A 667 -19.78 13.96 -25.21
C GLU A 667 -20.97 14.88 -24.86
N SER A 668 -22.22 14.38 -24.94
CA SER A 668 -23.41 15.13 -24.52
C SER A 668 -23.36 15.50 -23.03
N VAL A 669 -23.05 14.53 -22.17
CA VAL A 669 -22.91 14.72 -20.72
C VAL A 669 -21.81 15.73 -20.37
N VAL A 670 -20.62 15.59 -20.97
CA VAL A 670 -19.47 16.45 -20.65
C VAL A 670 -19.64 17.88 -21.20
N ARG A 671 -20.21 18.04 -22.40
CA ARG A 671 -20.56 19.37 -22.93
C ARG A 671 -21.70 20.03 -22.16
N ALA A 672 -22.69 19.28 -21.67
CA ALA A 672 -23.75 19.82 -20.82
C ALA A 672 -23.23 20.26 -19.44
N LEU A 673 -22.26 19.54 -18.85
CA LEU A 673 -21.54 19.98 -17.66
C LEU A 673 -20.77 21.28 -17.92
N LYS A 674 -20.01 21.38 -19.03
CA LYS A 674 -19.32 22.62 -19.41
C LYS A 674 -20.29 23.80 -19.56
N ALA A 675 -21.36 23.62 -20.32
CA ALA A 675 -22.37 24.67 -20.53
C ALA A 675 -23.04 25.12 -19.20
N SER A 676 -23.25 24.19 -18.27
CA SER A 676 -23.77 24.50 -16.92
C SER A 676 -22.82 25.37 -16.09
N VAL A 677 -21.51 25.25 -16.30
CA VAL A 677 -20.47 25.99 -15.58
C VAL A 677 -20.13 27.33 -16.25
N ASP A 678 -19.96 27.34 -17.58
CA ASP A 678 -19.76 28.56 -18.38
C ASP A 678 -20.93 29.53 -18.19
N GLY A 679 -22.17 29.02 -18.18
CA GLY A 679 -23.39 29.79 -17.93
C GLY A 679 -23.51 30.35 -16.51
N GLY A 680 -22.63 29.96 -15.58
CA GLY A 680 -22.51 30.57 -14.25
C GLY A 680 -21.59 31.79 -14.20
N GLY A 681 -20.76 32.04 -15.23
CA GLY A 681 -19.84 33.18 -15.25
C GLY A 681 -18.52 32.90 -15.97
N HIS A 682 -17.87 33.97 -16.43
CA HIS A 682 -16.63 33.91 -17.20
C HIS A 682 -15.46 33.33 -16.39
N GLY A 683 -14.57 32.58 -17.04
CA GLY A 683 -13.37 31.99 -16.44
C GLY A 683 -13.62 30.81 -15.50
N ARG A 684 -14.87 30.36 -15.33
CA ARG A 684 -15.22 29.16 -14.56
C ARG A 684 -14.80 27.88 -15.29
N ARG A 685 -14.50 26.82 -14.53
CA ARG A 685 -13.97 25.55 -15.05
C ARG A 685 -14.71 24.34 -14.47
N PRO A 686 -15.20 23.40 -15.30
CA PRO A 686 -15.95 22.24 -14.82
C PRO A 686 -15.03 21.21 -14.15
N ILE A 687 -15.46 20.68 -13.00
CA ILE A 687 -14.76 19.61 -12.29
C ILE A 687 -15.31 18.26 -12.76
N LEU A 688 -14.46 17.39 -13.30
CA LEU A 688 -14.87 16.09 -13.87
C LEU A 688 -13.96 14.97 -13.38
N PHE A 689 -14.47 14.11 -12.50
CA PHE A 689 -13.69 13.05 -11.87
C PHE A 689 -14.21 11.64 -12.27
N PRO A 690 -13.74 11.02 -13.37
CA PRO A 690 -14.02 9.61 -13.70
C PRO A 690 -13.11 8.69 -12.88
N LEU A 691 -13.57 8.29 -11.68
CA LEU A 691 -12.75 7.60 -10.69
C LEU A 691 -12.78 6.07 -10.81
N SER A 692 -13.60 5.51 -11.71
CA SER A 692 -13.72 4.08 -11.87
C SER A 692 -12.44 3.40 -12.36
N ASN A 693 -12.17 2.21 -11.81
CA ASN A 693 -10.97 1.39 -12.06
C ASN A 693 -11.34 -0.03 -12.53
N PRO A 694 -10.48 -0.70 -13.31
CA PRO A 694 -9.28 -0.19 -13.98
C PRO A 694 -9.64 0.74 -15.16
N LEU A 695 -8.65 1.15 -15.97
CA LEU A 695 -8.80 2.07 -17.11
C LEU A 695 -9.96 1.72 -18.05
N SER A 696 -10.18 0.42 -18.33
CA SER A 696 -11.29 -0.09 -19.15
C SER A 696 -12.68 0.05 -18.52
N LYS A 697 -12.78 0.65 -17.32
CA LYS A 697 -14.01 0.97 -16.58
C LYS A 697 -14.19 2.46 -16.29
N ALA A 698 -13.21 3.32 -16.61
CA ALA A 698 -13.30 4.76 -16.41
C ALA A 698 -14.46 5.37 -17.24
N GLU A 699 -15.22 6.29 -16.66
CA GLU A 699 -16.44 6.83 -17.29
C GLU A 699 -16.19 7.58 -18.60
N CYS A 700 -15.01 8.19 -18.79
CA CYS A 700 -14.47 8.76 -20.03
C CYS A 700 -12.93 8.76 -19.99
N THR A 701 -12.27 9.03 -21.12
CA THR A 701 -10.80 9.21 -21.17
C THR A 701 -10.36 10.65 -20.87
N PHE A 702 -9.06 10.84 -20.64
CA PHE A 702 -8.50 12.18 -20.43
C PHE A 702 -8.53 13.04 -21.70
N GLU A 703 -8.21 12.47 -22.87
CA GLU A 703 -8.28 13.16 -24.16
C GLU A 703 -9.72 13.62 -24.44
N GLN A 704 -10.69 12.72 -24.27
CA GLN A 704 -12.13 13.01 -24.36
C GLN A 704 -12.55 14.16 -23.45
N ALA A 705 -12.14 14.13 -22.17
CA ALA A 705 -12.46 15.21 -21.24
C ALA A 705 -11.85 16.56 -21.64
N VAL A 706 -10.64 16.58 -22.20
CA VAL A 706 -9.97 17.79 -22.69
C VAL A 706 -10.59 18.31 -24.00
N ASP A 707 -11.03 17.44 -24.90
CA ASP A 707 -11.64 17.84 -26.18
C ASP A 707 -13.11 18.26 -26.03
N TRP A 708 -13.89 17.57 -25.20
CA TRP A 708 -15.29 17.92 -24.96
C TRP A 708 -15.47 19.13 -24.03
N THR A 709 -14.39 19.64 -23.44
CA THR A 709 -14.41 20.88 -22.63
C THR A 709 -13.55 22.01 -23.19
N ASP A 710 -13.01 21.87 -24.39
CA ASP A 710 -12.12 22.85 -25.02
C ASP A 710 -10.90 23.21 -24.14
N GLY A 711 -10.43 22.23 -23.36
CA GLY A 711 -9.33 22.34 -22.41
C GLY A 711 -9.68 22.97 -21.06
N THR A 712 -10.94 23.35 -20.79
CA THR A 712 -11.28 24.02 -19.52
C THR A 712 -11.46 23.07 -18.33
N VAL A 713 -11.61 21.76 -18.53
CA VAL A 713 -11.83 20.77 -17.46
C VAL A 713 -10.76 20.80 -16.35
N ILE A 714 -11.19 20.53 -15.11
CA ILE A 714 -10.33 20.11 -14.01
C ILE A 714 -10.58 18.61 -13.81
N PHE A 715 -9.69 17.80 -14.37
CA PHE A 715 -9.84 16.35 -14.48
C PHE A 715 -9.05 15.62 -13.40
N ALA A 716 -9.62 14.56 -12.83
CA ALA A 716 -8.88 13.56 -12.06
C ALA A 716 -9.50 12.16 -12.14
N SER A 717 -8.67 11.14 -12.36
CA SER A 717 -9.10 9.74 -12.54
C SER A 717 -8.57 8.80 -11.46
N GLY A 718 -9.19 7.64 -11.30
CA GLY A 718 -8.65 6.57 -10.44
C GLY A 718 -7.43 5.88 -11.07
N SER A 719 -7.52 5.59 -12.38
CA SER A 719 -6.45 4.98 -13.18
C SER A 719 -5.55 6.04 -13.83
N PRO A 720 -4.27 5.74 -14.10
CA PRO A 720 -3.36 6.69 -14.75
C PRO A 720 -3.70 6.86 -16.24
N PHE A 721 -3.56 8.09 -16.73
CA PHE A 721 -3.60 8.44 -18.16
C PHE A 721 -2.25 9.04 -18.59
N SER A 722 -1.99 9.04 -19.89
CA SER A 722 -0.89 9.81 -20.50
C SER A 722 -1.19 11.31 -20.48
N GLN A 723 -0.14 12.13 -20.54
CA GLN A 723 -0.30 13.55 -20.92
C GLN A 723 -0.88 13.64 -22.35
N TYR A 724 -1.72 14.64 -22.60
CA TYR A 724 -2.37 14.84 -23.89
C TYR A 724 -1.95 16.20 -24.46
N THR A 725 -1.45 16.19 -25.70
CA THR A 725 -0.89 17.37 -26.36
C THR A 725 -1.66 17.65 -27.64
N LYS A 726 -2.14 18.88 -27.83
CA LYS A 726 -2.89 19.30 -29.02
C LYS A 726 -2.61 20.75 -29.40
N ASN A 727 -2.81 21.08 -30.67
CA ASN A 727 -2.70 22.46 -31.14
C ASN A 727 -3.98 23.25 -30.83
N VAL A 728 -3.82 24.42 -30.22
CA VAL A 728 -4.90 25.38 -29.91
C VAL A 728 -4.60 26.65 -30.68
N GLY A 729 -5.10 26.71 -31.92
CA GLY A 729 -4.54 27.61 -32.94
C GLY A 729 -3.11 27.18 -33.30
N ASP A 730 -2.21 28.15 -33.46
CA ASP A 730 -0.80 27.91 -33.81
C ASP A 730 0.09 27.52 -32.61
N VAL A 731 -0.49 27.28 -31.43
CA VAL A 731 0.24 26.95 -30.20
C VAL A 731 -0.02 25.51 -29.78
N GLU A 732 1.05 24.72 -29.62
CA GLU A 732 0.99 23.40 -29.02
C GLU A 732 0.77 23.50 -27.49
N VAL A 733 -0.29 22.89 -26.98
CA VAL A 733 -0.64 22.90 -25.55
C VAL A 733 -0.66 21.47 -25.01
N THR A 734 0.13 21.22 -23.95
CA THR A 734 0.15 19.94 -23.24
C THR A 734 -0.66 20.03 -21.95
N TYR A 735 -1.66 19.14 -21.84
CA TYR A 735 -2.51 18.95 -20.67
C TYR A 735 -2.01 17.76 -19.85
N TYR A 736 -2.04 17.88 -18.52
CA TYR A 736 -1.54 16.87 -17.58
C TYR A 736 -2.70 16.25 -16.77
N PRO A 737 -2.87 14.91 -16.77
CA PRO A 737 -3.91 14.27 -15.98
C PRO A 737 -3.52 14.20 -14.51
N ASN A 738 -4.52 14.31 -13.64
CA ASN A 738 -4.39 14.04 -12.21
C ASN A 738 -4.86 12.62 -11.90
N GLN A 739 -4.19 11.91 -10.99
CA GLN A 739 -4.63 10.60 -10.51
C GLN A 739 -5.00 10.64 -9.03
N GLY A 740 -6.27 10.46 -8.71
CA GLY A 740 -6.79 10.35 -7.34
C GLY A 740 -6.56 8.96 -6.78
N ASN A 741 -5.31 8.66 -6.40
CA ASN A 741 -4.90 7.36 -5.88
C ASN A 741 -4.57 7.42 -4.38
N ASN A 742 -5.12 6.50 -3.60
CA ASN A 742 -5.00 6.45 -2.13
C ASN A 742 -3.56 6.45 -1.61
N VAL A 743 -2.56 6.09 -2.44
CA VAL A 743 -1.12 6.19 -2.11
C VAL A 743 -0.68 7.59 -1.67
N TYR A 744 -1.41 8.65 -2.03
CA TYR A 744 -1.12 10.00 -1.52
C TYR A 744 -1.61 10.27 -0.08
N VAL A 745 -2.47 9.41 0.49
CA VAL A 745 -3.05 9.60 1.83
C VAL A 745 -2.71 8.47 2.81
N PHE A 746 -2.86 7.18 2.44
CA PHE A 746 -2.70 6.08 3.40
C PHE A 746 -1.31 6.01 4.06
N PRO A 747 -0.18 6.26 3.34
CA PRO A 747 1.15 6.23 3.94
C PRO A 747 1.28 7.26 5.05
N GLY A 748 0.80 8.49 4.81
CA GLY A 748 0.80 9.57 5.80
C GLY A 748 -0.19 9.35 6.95
N ILE A 749 -1.38 8.78 6.69
CA ILE A 749 -2.35 8.41 7.74
C ILE A 749 -1.73 7.40 8.72
N GLY A 750 -1.19 6.30 8.21
CA GLY A 750 -0.60 5.25 9.06
C GLY A 750 0.64 5.74 9.81
N LEU A 751 1.58 6.42 9.13
CA LEU A 751 2.75 7.00 9.79
C LEU A 751 2.36 8.02 10.86
N GLY A 752 1.41 8.91 10.56
CA GLY A 752 0.92 9.91 11.51
C GLY A 752 0.24 9.29 12.73
N ALA A 753 -0.54 8.22 12.54
CA ALA A 753 -1.16 7.47 13.63
C ALA A 753 -0.12 6.75 14.52
N ILE A 754 0.88 6.09 13.92
CA ILE A 754 1.98 5.43 14.65
C ILE A 754 2.80 6.46 15.44
N LEU A 755 3.28 7.51 14.76
CA LEU A 755 4.16 8.50 15.38
C LEU A 755 3.45 9.33 16.46
N ALA A 756 2.15 9.57 16.33
CA ALA A 756 1.35 10.18 17.40
C ALA A 756 1.02 9.22 18.56
N LYS A 757 1.37 7.93 18.46
CA LYS A 757 0.85 6.84 19.30
C LYS A 757 -0.68 6.94 19.46
N ALA A 758 -1.39 7.04 18.34
CA ALA A 758 -2.83 7.30 18.35
C ALA A 758 -3.60 6.09 18.93
N SER A 759 -4.43 6.34 19.93
CA SER A 759 -5.28 5.32 20.58
C SER A 759 -6.43 4.82 19.69
N ARG A 760 -6.87 5.62 18.73
CA ARG A 760 -7.77 5.28 17.61
C ARG A 760 -7.53 6.26 16.45
N VAL A 761 -7.99 5.93 15.24
CA VAL A 761 -7.99 6.85 14.09
C VAL A 761 -9.35 7.56 14.01
N THR A 762 -9.36 8.88 13.97
CA THR A 762 -10.59 9.70 13.95
C THR A 762 -10.92 10.21 12.55
N ASP A 763 -12.19 10.53 12.28
CA ASP A 763 -12.58 11.20 11.03
C ASP A 763 -11.89 12.57 10.87
N ASN A 764 -11.61 13.28 11.96
CA ASN A 764 -10.88 14.54 11.90
C ASN A 764 -9.39 14.34 11.51
N MET A 765 -8.75 13.22 11.87
CA MET A 765 -7.45 12.82 11.30
C MET A 765 -7.54 12.54 9.79
N ILE A 766 -8.58 11.83 9.34
CA ILE A 766 -8.80 11.52 7.92
C ILE A 766 -9.11 12.80 7.11
N TYR A 767 -10.00 13.68 7.58
CA TYR A 767 -10.26 14.98 6.98
C TYR A 767 -8.99 15.83 6.91
N THR A 768 -8.19 15.80 7.98
CA THR A 768 -6.92 16.54 8.03
C THR A 768 -5.90 15.99 7.03
N SER A 769 -5.83 14.67 6.78
CA SER A 769 -4.95 14.10 5.75
C SER A 769 -5.30 14.60 4.35
N ALA A 770 -6.60 14.68 4.03
CA ALA A 770 -7.09 15.22 2.76
C ALA A 770 -6.76 16.72 2.60
N ALA A 771 -7.02 17.52 3.63
CA ALA A 771 -6.73 18.96 3.63
C ALA A 771 -5.21 19.24 3.56
N ALA A 772 -4.39 18.43 4.23
CA ALA A 772 -2.94 18.52 4.17
C ALA A 772 -2.41 18.19 2.77
N LEU A 773 -2.86 17.09 2.17
CA LEU A 773 -2.45 16.66 0.82
C LEU A 773 -2.71 17.76 -0.23
N ALA A 774 -3.90 18.38 -0.21
CA ALA A 774 -4.26 19.48 -1.10
C ALA A 774 -3.32 20.70 -0.97
N GLY A 775 -2.64 20.86 0.17
CA GLY A 775 -1.64 21.89 0.41
C GLY A 775 -0.19 21.52 0.02
N THR A 776 0.07 20.31 -0.49
CA THR A 776 1.45 19.85 -0.82
C THR A 776 1.95 20.22 -2.22
N LEU A 777 1.08 20.81 -3.06
CA LEU A 777 1.38 21.22 -4.43
C LEU A 777 2.50 22.26 -4.49
N ASN A 778 3.51 22.03 -5.34
CA ASN A 778 4.54 23.04 -5.60
C ASN A 778 4.12 24.01 -6.73
N ALA A 779 4.84 25.13 -6.86
CA ALA A 779 4.52 26.18 -7.83
C ALA A 779 4.56 25.71 -9.31
N ASP A 780 5.23 24.61 -9.64
CA ASP A 780 5.23 24.04 -11.00
C ASP A 780 4.01 23.15 -11.25
N GLU A 781 3.51 22.46 -10.22
CA GLU A 781 2.29 21.66 -10.26
C GLU A 781 1.04 22.55 -10.36
N ILE A 782 1.01 23.63 -9.57
CA ILE A 782 -0.04 24.65 -9.63
C ILE A 782 -0.10 25.29 -11.03
N ARG A 783 1.04 25.68 -11.62
CA ARG A 783 1.10 26.21 -13.00
C ARG A 783 0.60 25.22 -14.05
N LYS A 784 0.73 23.91 -13.80
CA LYS A 784 0.25 22.83 -14.69
C LYS A 784 -1.23 22.47 -14.47
N GLY A 785 -1.91 23.16 -13.56
CA GLY A 785 -3.32 22.90 -13.23
C GLY A 785 -3.52 21.57 -12.48
N LEU A 786 -2.50 21.07 -11.80
CA LEU A 786 -2.58 19.83 -11.03
C LEU A 786 -3.26 20.08 -9.67
N ILE A 787 -4.05 19.10 -9.23
CA ILE A 787 -4.74 19.06 -7.92
C ILE A 787 -4.15 18.02 -6.97
N TYR A 788 -3.23 17.17 -7.46
CA TYR A 788 -2.37 16.31 -6.65
C TYR A 788 -0.89 16.60 -6.94
N PRO A 789 0.02 16.43 -5.96
CA PRO A 789 1.46 16.45 -6.20
C PRO A 789 1.85 15.35 -7.19
N ARG A 790 3.01 15.49 -7.85
CA ARG A 790 3.57 14.41 -8.68
C ARG A 790 3.94 13.18 -7.84
N ILE A 791 3.84 11.98 -8.42
CA ILE A 791 4.09 10.72 -7.71
C ILE A 791 5.55 10.61 -7.22
N GLU A 792 6.48 11.23 -7.94
CA GLU A 792 7.89 11.39 -7.55
C GLU A 792 8.05 12.16 -6.22
N ARG A 793 7.05 12.97 -5.83
CA ARG A 793 7.00 13.73 -4.56
C ARG A 793 6.09 13.08 -3.50
N VAL A 794 5.54 11.89 -3.74
CA VAL A 794 4.64 11.21 -2.78
C VAL A 794 5.25 11.07 -1.39
N ARG A 795 6.58 10.95 -1.30
CA ARG A 795 7.33 10.87 -0.04
C ARG A 795 7.44 12.20 0.72
N GLU A 796 7.57 13.32 0.02
CA GLU A 796 7.46 14.65 0.62
C GLU A 796 6.05 14.90 1.14
N SER A 797 5.05 14.54 0.32
CA SER A 797 3.63 14.75 0.64
C SER A 797 3.16 13.88 1.81
N SER A 798 3.59 12.62 1.87
CA SER A 798 3.27 11.70 2.97
C SER A 798 3.78 12.20 4.33
N LEU A 799 4.92 12.91 4.35
CA LEU A 799 5.45 13.52 5.57
C LEU A 799 4.57 14.69 6.05
N VAL A 800 4.13 15.56 5.15
CA VAL A 800 3.22 16.67 5.48
C VAL A 800 1.87 16.13 5.97
N VAL A 801 1.34 15.10 5.29
CA VAL A 801 0.13 14.39 5.72
C VAL A 801 0.31 13.80 7.11
N ALA A 802 1.42 13.09 7.37
CA ALA A 802 1.70 12.50 8.68
C ALA A 802 1.78 13.57 9.79
N ARG A 803 2.47 14.70 9.54
CA ARG A 803 2.55 15.82 10.49
C ARG A 803 1.17 16.35 10.87
N GLU A 804 0.31 16.64 9.89
CA GLU A 804 -1.01 17.18 10.17
C GLU A 804 -1.95 16.14 10.81
N VAL A 805 -1.81 14.86 10.45
CA VAL A 805 -2.49 13.73 11.13
C VAL A 805 -2.04 13.62 12.60
N MET A 806 -0.75 13.78 12.92
CA MET A 806 -0.27 13.81 14.31
C MET A 806 -0.87 14.99 15.08
N LYS A 807 -0.90 16.19 14.48
CA LYS A 807 -1.54 17.38 15.09
C LYS A 807 -3.04 17.16 15.31
N ALA A 808 -3.73 16.50 14.38
CA ALA A 808 -5.14 16.11 14.56
C ALA A 808 -5.31 15.13 15.73
N ALA A 809 -4.46 14.11 15.81
CA ALA A 809 -4.48 13.15 16.92
C ALA A 809 -4.31 13.81 18.31
N ARG A 810 -3.49 14.87 18.43
CA ARG A 810 -3.40 15.67 19.67
C ARG A 810 -4.68 16.49 19.91
N ARG A 811 -5.17 17.22 18.90
CA ARG A 811 -6.39 18.05 19.00
C ARG A 811 -7.62 17.25 19.39
N ASP A 812 -7.71 15.99 18.95
CA ASP A 812 -8.82 15.08 19.24
C ASP A 812 -8.67 14.32 20.58
N GLY A 813 -7.56 14.56 21.32
CA GLY A 813 -7.27 13.88 22.58
C GLY A 813 -6.96 12.38 22.44
N VAL A 814 -6.49 11.93 21.27
CA VAL A 814 -6.19 10.50 21.00
C VAL A 814 -4.70 10.16 20.91
N SER A 815 -3.82 11.15 20.76
CA SER A 815 -2.36 10.97 20.80
C SER A 815 -1.87 10.57 22.19
N GLN A 816 -0.88 9.67 22.25
CA GLN A 816 -0.21 9.23 23.48
C GLN A 816 1.30 9.60 23.48
N LEU A 817 1.66 10.68 22.77
CA LEU A 817 2.99 11.31 22.88
C LEU A 817 3.10 12.17 24.13
N ASP A 818 4.32 12.28 24.66
CA ASP A 818 4.63 13.12 25.82
C ASP A 818 4.39 14.61 25.52
N GLU A 819 3.66 15.30 26.39
CA GLU A 819 3.28 16.70 26.20
C GLU A 819 4.50 17.66 26.14
N SER A 820 5.62 17.26 26.73
CA SER A 820 6.90 18.00 26.62
C SER A 820 7.51 17.96 25.22
N LEU A 821 7.20 16.96 24.38
CA LEU A 821 7.53 16.97 22.95
C LEU A 821 6.59 17.91 22.19
N TRP A 822 5.31 17.88 22.52
CA TRP A 822 4.32 18.77 21.92
C TRP A 822 4.62 20.25 22.14
N GLN A 823 5.05 20.62 23.36
CA GLN A 823 5.51 21.98 23.68
C GLN A 823 6.72 22.41 22.81
N GLN A 824 7.67 21.50 22.53
CA GLN A 824 8.78 21.79 21.61
C GLN A 824 8.30 21.99 20.16
N PHE A 825 7.29 21.22 19.72
CA PHE A 825 6.70 21.40 18.39
C PHE A 825 5.87 22.68 18.27
N GLU A 826 5.40 23.25 19.38
CA GLU A 826 4.72 24.55 19.42
C GLU A 826 5.72 25.72 19.47
N GLU A 827 6.81 25.61 20.24
CA GLU A 827 7.87 26.62 20.33
C GLU A 827 8.64 26.77 19.00
N TRP A 828 8.98 25.65 18.35
CA TRP A 828 9.83 25.64 17.15
C TRP A 828 9.06 25.37 15.85
N GLY A 829 7.75 25.10 15.95
CA GLY A 829 6.84 24.92 14.82
C GLY A 829 7.11 23.71 13.94
N ASP A 830 6.42 23.69 12.79
CA ASP A 830 6.46 22.62 11.79
C ASP A 830 7.87 22.16 11.39
N PRO A 831 8.91 23.00 11.24
CA PRO A 831 10.26 22.54 10.92
C PRO A 831 10.88 21.59 11.95
N ALA A 832 10.55 21.76 13.24
CA ALA A 832 11.04 20.88 14.30
C ALA A 832 10.32 19.53 14.30
N LEU A 833 9.01 19.53 14.07
CA LEU A 833 8.23 18.30 13.93
C LEU A 833 8.59 17.55 12.64
N ASP A 834 8.75 18.25 11.51
CA ASP A 834 9.30 17.71 10.26
C ASP A 834 10.65 17.03 10.47
N LYS A 835 11.55 17.66 11.23
CA LYS A 835 12.85 17.08 11.56
C LYS A 835 12.68 15.84 12.45
N TRP A 836 11.86 15.91 13.49
CA TRP A 836 11.61 14.80 14.41
C TRP A 836 11.00 13.58 13.70
N ILE A 837 10.18 13.80 12.67
CA ILE A 837 9.68 12.75 11.74
C ILE A 837 10.82 12.23 10.85
N LYS A 838 11.60 13.12 10.21
CA LYS A 838 12.74 12.74 9.34
C LYS A 838 13.82 11.92 10.07
N ASP A 839 14.05 12.22 11.35
CA ASP A 839 14.97 11.49 12.23
C ASP A 839 14.47 10.07 12.61
N ARG A 840 13.22 9.70 12.25
CA ARG A 840 12.56 8.43 12.62
C ARG A 840 12.12 7.57 11.44
N ILE A 841 11.92 8.14 10.26
CA ILE A 841 11.53 7.38 9.07
C ILE A 841 12.72 6.61 8.48
N TYR A 842 12.46 5.37 8.09
CA TYR A 842 13.41 4.50 7.39
C TYR A 842 13.82 5.10 6.04
N ASN A 843 15.14 5.22 5.83
CA ASN A 843 15.77 5.60 4.58
C ASN A 843 16.81 4.53 4.22
N PRO A 844 16.71 3.83 3.07
CA PRO A 844 17.59 2.71 2.74
C PRO A 844 19.08 3.07 2.73
N GLN A 845 19.93 2.25 3.37
CA GLN A 845 21.38 2.45 3.51
C GLN A 845 22.17 1.25 2.98
N LEU A 846 22.43 1.26 1.67
CA LEU A 846 23.32 0.31 0.99
C LEU A 846 24.78 0.44 1.46
#